data_AF-A0A4R6YN80-F1
#
_entry.id   AF-A0A4R6YN80-F1
#
_cell.length_a   1.000
_cell.length_b   1.000
_cell.length_c   1.000
_cell.angle_alpha   90.00
_cell.angle_beta   90.00
_cell.angle_gamma   90.00
#
_symmetry.space_group_name_H-M   'P 1'
#
loop_
_entity.id
_entity.type
_entity.pdbx_description
1 polymer ?
#
loop_
_entity_poly.entity_id
_entity_poly.type
_entity_poly.pdbx_seq_one_letter_code
_entity_poly.pdbx_strand_id
1 'polypeptide(L)'
;MSGAAVWRHCLRLAAVAFAAAVLPAAGAPAPDEADTPTARCRELQTRQPAQAIDVCEQAFAALDPRADAELAEEMLFRRSDAQAATGDFAAAAATLQRVAGLPAAAVHWMREFRLARRSGILAYRQEKFGDALLKFRQARELALAHSDETALAQSWNDLGNALRRIGDYREALNAYLSSLELKRRGKDEQLGPLYNNLADLYRDLDEFDTAQSRYTEALAEYERSQRPREAAHARESLAAVLIKTGALEPAGLALDQVVAAFASLGARNDEIRAQVAVAALALDRKDLPKARTALARAQALAVELNLPLSANLALQTARLYRADGNLAAARTTLTGALARQSADAADRAPLLQASAEAAFAAGDVAGAYVLQQSFHEADARLRDAAHDRRLEQLRVQFDVAEQQRAIDRLAAENRIAALALQQRTTQLQLGLACALVLLLLLAGGFMRARQRSQVAAAVRETRLADEREQFRRMAESLRADSRRIQTLLDRSQSALLAIDASGALVALTAAAAALLDRPREAALGTVLADFLDTGSREALQQALAALDDQDSQVELRLQLPQGSAVARCSLLPGDTDIAVLHIVATGAADADAADGDSATVAVDTVVGEPADTDAFRRELVELMVYAVETWERSSGRTRIDLAEKSRVWRVTIDEGRLRVRAMERYLSLAKLPRQPRWREVLRTAYFVLSECRLDAAERDALRERAEAVQTSLRRRALV
;
A
#
# COMPACT_ATOMS: atom_id res chain seq x y z
N MET A 1 37.72 16.65 -42.60
CA MET A 1 38.13 16.48 -41.18
C MET A 1 37.36 17.48 -40.32
N SER A 2 37.19 17.21 -39.01
CA SER A 2 36.73 18.16 -37.97
C SER A 2 35.50 19.04 -38.28
N GLY A 3 34.31 18.44 -38.38
CA GLY A 3 33.03 19.16 -38.49
C GLY A 3 32.53 19.75 -37.16
N ALA A 4 33.32 20.61 -36.50
CA ALA A 4 33.03 21.11 -35.14
C ALA A 4 32.94 22.65 -34.99
N ALA A 5 33.22 23.43 -36.03
CA ALA A 5 33.33 24.90 -35.95
C ALA A 5 32.07 25.67 -36.39
N VAL A 6 31.32 25.17 -37.39
CA VAL A 6 30.31 25.96 -38.12
C VAL A 6 29.08 26.33 -37.28
N TRP A 7 28.68 25.47 -36.33
CA TRP A 7 27.48 25.69 -35.50
C TRP A 7 27.59 26.84 -34.48
N ARG A 8 28.75 27.50 -34.34
CA ARG A 8 28.96 28.62 -33.40
C ARG A 8 28.80 30.03 -34.01
N HIS A 9 28.32 30.17 -35.26
CA HIS A 9 28.08 31.49 -35.87
C HIS A 9 26.62 31.79 -36.24
N CYS A 10 25.81 30.79 -36.62
CA CYS A 10 24.40 31.03 -36.93
C CYS A 10 23.58 31.53 -35.72
N LEU A 11 23.97 31.17 -34.49
CA LEU A 11 23.28 31.55 -33.25
C LEU A 11 23.66 32.95 -32.70
N ARG A 12 24.49 33.74 -33.39
CA ARG A 12 24.87 35.10 -32.93
C ARG A 12 24.37 36.26 -33.80
N LEU A 13 23.76 35.99 -34.96
CA LEU A 13 23.26 37.05 -35.86
C LEU A 13 21.74 37.29 -35.78
N ALA A 14 21.00 36.45 -35.04
CA ALA A 14 19.58 36.69 -34.75
C ALA A 14 19.33 37.69 -33.60
N ALA A 15 20.38 38.29 -33.03
CA ALA A 15 20.33 39.01 -31.75
C ALA A 15 20.55 40.53 -31.83
N VAL A 16 20.60 41.13 -33.04
CA VAL A 16 21.06 42.53 -33.25
C VAL A 16 20.10 43.38 -34.10
N ALA A 17 19.06 42.79 -34.70
CA ALA A 17 18.28 43.43 -35.78
C ALA A 17 16.77 43.55 -35.55
N PHE A 18 16.32 43.83 -34.31
CA PHE A 18 14.93 44.26 -34.06
C PHE A 18 14.82 45.33 -32.95
N ALA A 19 15.67 46.36 -33.05
CA ALA A 19 15.76 47.45 -32.09
C ALA A 19 15.37 48.81 -32.72
N ALA A 20 14.08 48.99 -33.02
CA ALA A 20 13.52 50.29 -33.40
C ALA A 20 12.02 50.39 -33.06
N ALA A 21 11.61 51.57 -32.57
CA ALA A 21 10.23 52.08 -32.60
C ALA A 21 9.11 51.32 -31.87
N VAL A 22 9.29 51.00 -30.59
CA VAL A 22 8.27 51.35 -29.57
C VAL A 22 9.00 51.94 -28.37
N LEU A 23 8.80 53.24 -28.08
CA LEU A 23 9.09 53.76 -26.74
C LEU A 23 7.90 53.43 -25.84
N PRO A 24 8.09 52.75 -24.70
CA PRO A 24 7.18 52.98 -23.58
C PRO A 24 7.33 54.45 -23.17
N ALA A 25 6.21 55.16 -23.04
CA ALA A 25 6.22 56.43 -22.30
C ALA A 25 6.74 56.19 -20.88
N ALA A 26 7.28 57.23 -20.24
CA ALA A 26 7.84 57.14 -18.89
C ALA A 26 6.76 56.72 -17.87
N GLY A 27 6.67 55.40 -17.64
CA GLY A 27 5.90 54.85 -16.54
C GLY A 27 6.47 55.34 -15.23
N ALA A 28 5.59 55.60 -14.25
CA ALA A 28 6.01 55.85 -12.88
C ALA A 28 6.92 54.71 -12.39
N PRO A 29 7.85 54.97 -11.46
CA PRO A 29 8.59 53.89 -10.80
C PRO A 29 7.60 52.86 -10.26
N ALA A 30 7.94 51.58 -10.39
CA ALA A 30 7.17 50.53 -9.73
C ALA A 30 7.07 50.86 -8.23
N PRO A 31 5.88 50.75 -7.61
CA PRO A 31 5.73 51.08 -6.20
C PRO A 31 6.66 50.19 -5.36
N ASP A 32 7.34 50.78 -4.37
CA ASP A 32 8.23 50.07 -3.46
C ASP A 32 7.52 48.86 -2.85
N GLU A 33 8.03 47.64 -3.08
CA GLU A 33 7.48 46.41 -2.49
C GLU A 33 7.44 46.49 -0.94
N ALA A 34 8.28 47.36 -0.37
CA ALA A 34 8.43 47.62 1.06
C ALA A 34 7.17 48.19 1.75
N ASP A 35 6.32 48.99 1.09
CA ASP A 35 5.12 49.60 1.71
C ASP A 35 3.81 48.86 1.36
N THR A 36 3.92 47.60 0.93
CA THR A 36 2.75 46.72 0.81
C THR A 36 2.22 46.32 2.20
N PRO A 37 0.90 46.25 2.44
CA PRO A 37 0.34 45.80 3.72
C PRO A 37 0.83 44.40 4.14
N THR A 38 1.13 43.54 3.16
CA THR A 38 1.67 42.19 3.38
C THR A 38 3.13 42.21 3.84
N ALA A 39 4.00 43.05 3.26
CA ALA A 39 5.36 43.28 3.77
C ALA A 39 5.34 43.88 5.18
N ARG A 40 4.47 44.87 5.41
CA ARG A 40 4.31 45.53 6.72
C ARG A 40 3.79 44.58 7.80
N CYS A 41 2.87 43.68 7.45
CA CYS A 41 2.44 42.57 8.32
C CYS A 41 3.63 41.64 8.70
N ARG A 42 4.47 41.26 7.72
CA ARG A 42 5.67 40.43 7.95
C ARG A 42 6.66 41.07 8.92
N GLU A 43 6.90 42.37 8.82
CA GLU A 43 7.80 43.10 9.71
C GLU A 43 7.22 43.23 11.14
N LEU A 44 6.01 43.80 11.25
CA LEU A 44 5.39 44.14 12.53
C LEU A 44 5.12 42.91 13.40
N GLN A 45 4.89 41.73 12.81
CA GLN A 45 4.63 40.48 13.56
C GLN A 45 5.69 40.19 14.64
N THR A 46 6.96 40.52 14.37
CA THR A 46 8.08 40.25 15.28
C THR A 46 8.43 41.42 16.19
N ARG A 47 8.21 42.65 15.72
CA ARG A 47 8.59 43.90 16.41
C ARG A 47 7.48 44.45 17.30
N GLN A 48 6.24 44.44 16.80
CA GLN A 48 5.08 45.09 17.40
C GLN A 48 3.82 44.23 17.16
N PRO A 49 3.71 43.04 17.77
CA PRO A 49 2.66 42.07 17.46
C PRO A 49 1.25 42.64 17.62
N ALA A 50 0.99 43.51 18.59
CA ALA A 50 -0.31 44.16 18.76
C ALA A 50 -0.77 44.94 17.50
N GLN A 51 0.14 45.69 16.86
CA GLN A 51 -0.16 46.41 15.61
C GLN A 51 -0.26 45.47 14.40
N ALA A 52 0.49 44.36 14.43
CA ALA A 52 0.46 43.37 13.35
C ALA A 52 -0.91 42.71 13.19
N ILE A 53 -1.70 42.58 14.26
CA ILE A 53 -3.03 41.94 14.21
C ILE A 53 -3.94 42.63 13.19
N ASP A 54 -3.98 43.96 13.21
CA ASP A 54 -4.84 44.76 12.33
C ASP A 54 -4.22 44.93 10.93
N VAL A 55 -2.90 45.13 10.84
CA VAL A 55 -2.22 45.25 9.55
C VAL A 55 -2.30 43.93 8.76
N CYS A 56 -2.16 42.78 9.40
CA CYS A 56 -2.34 41.48 8.75
C CYS A 56 -3.82 41.20 8.38
N GLU A 57 -4.80 41.75 9.11
CA GLU A 57 -6.23 41.65 8.73
C GLU A 57 -6.54 42.54 7.51
N GLN A 58 -6.03 43.77 7.49
CA GLN A 58 -6.13 44.70 6.34
C GLN A 58 -5.44 44.10 5.10
N ALA A 59 -4.26 43.51 5.28
CA ALA A 59 -3.54 42.81 4.23
C ALA A 59 -4.31 41.59 3.70
N PHE A 60 -4.98 40.82 4.56
CA PHE A 60 -5.86 39.72 4.14
C PHE A 60 -7.10 40.23 3.38
N ALA A 61 -7.74 41.31 3.86
CA ALA A 61 -8.95 41.87 3.28
C ALA A 61 -8.75 42.52 1.88
N ALA A 62 -7.50 42.77 1.49
CA ALA A 62 -7.12 43.31 0.19
C ALA A 62 -6.84 42.25 -0.90
N LEU A 63 -6.91 40.96 -0.55
CA LEU A 63 -6.62 39.82 -1.44
C LEU A 63 -7.92 39.11 -1.89
N ASP A 64 -7.90 38.40 -3.03
CA ASP A 64 -8.92 37.39 -3.32
C ASP A 64 -8.41 36.03 -2.82
N PRO A 65 -9.04 35.40 -1.79
CA PRO A 65 -8.60 34.11 -1.28
C PRO A 65 -8.67 32.93 -2.29
N ARG A 66 -9.24 33.14 -3.49
CA ARG A 66 -9.21 32.17 -4.60
C ARG A 66 -8.04 32.39 -5.56
N ALA A 67 -7.56 33.62 -5.72
CA ALA A 67 -6.40 33.93 -6.56
C ALA A 67 -5.10 33.87 -5.74
N ASP A 68 -5.10 34.51 -4.56
CA ASP A 68 -3.93 34.76 -3.72
C ASP A 68 -3.82 33.76 -2.55
N ALA A 69 -4.28 32.52 -2.74
CA ALA A 69 -4.57 31.58 -1.65
C ALA A 69 -3.40 31.36 -0.66
N GLU A 70 -2.16 31.27 -1.14
CA GLU A 70 -0.98 31.11 -0.27
C GLU A 70 -0.68 32.36 0.57
N LEU A 71 -0.89 33.54 0.01
CA LEU A 71 -0.65 34.83 0.67
C LEU A 71 -1.78 35.14 1.67
N ALA A 72 -3.01 34.79 1.32
CA ALA A 72 -4.17 34.83 2.21
C ALA A 72 -4.00 33.87 3.42
N GLU A 73 -3.48 32.66 3.21
CA GLU A 73 -3.03 31.77 4.29
C GLU A 73 -1.94 32.43 5.15
N GLU A 74 -0.90 33.01 4.52
CA GLU A 74 0.21 33.63 5.23
C GLU A 74 -0.25 34.76 6.16
N MET A 75 -1.10 35.67 5.67
CA MET A 75 -1.57 36.82 6.46
C MET A 75 -2.38 36.38 7.68
N LEU A 76 -3.31 35.43 7.52
CA LEU A 76 -4.06 34.90 8.67
C LEU A 76 -3.16 34.10 9.64
N PHE A 77 -2.19 33.33 9.14
CA PHE A 77 -1.23 32.65 10.02
C PHE A 77 -0.38 33.65 10.83
N ARG A 78 0.07 34.77 10.23
CA ARG A 78 0.81 35.82 10.94
C ARG A 78 -0.05 36.58 11.94
N ARG A 79 -1.32 36.85 11.59
CA ARG A 79 -2.31 37.39 12.54
C ARG A 79 -2.53 36.47 13.74
N SER A 80 -2.69 35.16 13.51
CA SER A 80 -2.83 34.17 14.59
C SER A 80 -1.61 34.11 15.50
N ASP A 81 -0.40 34.23 14.95
CA ASP A 81 0.84 34.28 15.74
C ASP A 81 0.93 35.56 16.57
N ALA A 82 0.53 36.70 16.01
CA ALA A 82 0.51 37.99 16.68
C ALA A 82 -0.49 38.01 17.85
N GLN A 83 -1.70 37.47 17.65
CA GLN A 83 -2.70 37.25 18.70
C GLN A 83 -2.18 36.29 19.79
N ALA A 84 -1.54 35.19 19.39
CA ALA A 84 -0.91 34.26 20.34
C ALA A 84 0.33 34.84 21.04
N ALA A 85 0.88 35.97 20.58
CA ALA A 85 1.98 36.71 21.20
C ALA A 85 1.52 37.85 22.12
N THR A 86 0.33 38.42 21.89
CA THR A 86 -0.33 39.34 22.84
C THR A 86 -1.09 38.61 23.95
N GLY A 87 -1.26 37.29 23.85
CA GLY A 87 -1.95 36.44 24.83
C GLY A 87 -3.42 36.18 24.51
N ASP A 88 -3.96 36.73 23.41
CA ASP A 88 -5.31 36.42 22.93
C ASP A 88 -5.32 35.07 22.20
N PHE A 89 -5.25 34.01 22.99
CA PHE A 89 -5.29 32.64 22.50
C PHE A 89 -6.65 32.24 21.90
N ALA A 90 -7.72 32.94 22.24
CA ALA A 90 -9.06 32.68 21.73
C ALA A 90 -9.23 33.22 20.31
N ALA A 91 -8.85 34.48 20.06
CA ALA A 91 -8.87 35.04 18.72
C ALA A 91 -7.82 34.40 17.81
N ALA A 92 -6.66 33.97 18.35
CA ALA A 92 -5.71 33.14 17.61
C ALA A 92 -6.35 31.82 17.12
N ALA A 93 -7.07 31.10 17.99
CA ALA A 93 -7.77 29.87 17.61
C ALA A 93 -8.85 30.12 16.53
N ALA A 94 -9.63 31.20 16.67
CA ALA A 94 -10.60 31.61 15.66
C ALA A 94 -9.96 31.97 14.32
N THR A 95 -8.77 32.60 14.32
CA THR A 95 -8.01 32.88 13.09
C THR A 95 -7.50 31.60 12.42
N LEU A 96 -7.07 30.58 13.17
CA LEU A 96 -6.74 29.27 12.61
C LEU A 96 -7.97 28.55 12.01
N GLN A 97 -9.16 28.70 12.62
CA GLN A 97 -10.41 28.20 12.03
C GLN A 97 -10.76 28.92 10.72
N ARG A 98 -10.51 30.23 10.61
CA ARG A 98 -10.66 30.97 9.34
C ARG A 98 -9.73 30.43 8.25
N VAL A 99 -8.48 30.08 8.57
CA VAL A 99 -7.55 29.45 7.62
C VAL A 99 -8.07 28.09 7.13
N ALA A 100 -8.63 27.27 8.03
CA ALA A 100 -9.24 26.00 7.65
C ALA A 100 -10.47 26.16 6.75
N GLY A 101 -11.18 27.29 6.84
CA GLY A 101 -12.32 27.63 5.98
C GLY A 101 -11.99 28.34 4.67
N LEU A 102 -10.70 28.62 4.36
CA LEU A 102 -10.33 29.27 3.10
C LEU A 102 -10.63 28.37 1.89
N PRO A 103 -11.01 28.94 0.73
CA PRO A 103 -11.17 28.18 -0.51
C PRO A 103 -9.98 27.25 -0.80
N ALA A 104 -10.29 26.06 -1.30
CA ALA A 104 -9.29 25.05 -1.63
C ALA A 104 -8.73 25.28 -3.03
N ALA A 105 -7.60 26.00 -3.12
CA ALA A 105 -6.68 25.94 -4.26
C ALA A 105 -5.94 24.58 -4.23
N ALA A 106 -6.71 23.50 -4.37
CA ALA A 106 -6.44 22.16 -3.84
C ALA A 106 -6.28 22.11 -2.30
N VAL A 107 -6.48 20.91 -1.72
CA VAL A 107 -6.13 20.65 -0.32
C VAL A 107 -4.64 20.31 -0.28
N HIS A 108 -3.81 21.34 -0.12
CA HIS A 108 -2.36 21.16 -0.04
C HIS A 108 -1.96 20.75 1.38
N TRP A 109 -1.28 19.61 1.53
CA TRP A 109 -0.93 19.02 2.84
C TRP A 109 -0.14 19.98 3.75
N MET A 110 0.62 20.93 3.18
CA MET A 110 1.33 21.95 3.95
C MET A 110 0.37 22.92 4.68
N ARG A 111 -0.86 23.17 4.17
CA ARG A 111 -1.90 23.93 4.90
C ARG A 111 -2.29 23.17 6.17
N GLU A 112 -2.59 21.87 6.03
CA GLU A 112 -2.96 21.00 7.15
C GLU A 112 -1.82 20.85 8.17
N PHE A 113 -0.59 20.70 7.69
CA PHE A 113 0.62 20.67 8.51
C PHE A 113 0.79 21.96 9.31
N ARG A 114 0.72 23.13 8.65
CA ARG A 114 0.81 24.44 9.29
C ARG A 114 -0.33 24.65 10.30
N LEU A 115 -1.56 24.25 9.98
CA LEU A 115 -2.72 24.28 10.89
C LEU A 115 -2.51 23.40 12.12
N ALA A 116 -2.13 22.13 11.94
CA ALA A 116 -1.89 21.19 13.03
C ALA A 116 -0.76 21.68 13.94
N ARG A 117 0.40 22.02 13.36
CA ARG A 117 1.56 22.54 14.09
C ARG A 117 1.24 23.80 14.88
N ARG A 118 0.57 24.78 14.28
CA ARG A 118 0.19 26.04 14.96
C ARG A 118 -0.88 25.83 16.04
N SER A 119 -1.84 24.93 15.82
CA SER A 119 -2.80 24.51 16.86
C SER A 119 -2.08 23.88 18.05
N GLY A 120 -1.04 23.06 17.79
CA GLY A 120 -0.19 22.48 18.84
C GLY A 120 0.60 23.52 19.62
N ILE A 121 1.22 24.49 18.93
CA ILE A 121 1.93 25.62 19.59
C ILE A 121 0.95 26.44 20.45
N LEU A 122 -0.28 26.67 19.96
CA LEU A 122 -1.30 27.41 20.67
C LEU A 122 -1.81 26.65 21.91
N ALA A 123 -2.05 25.34 21.81
CA ALA A 123 -2.40 24.49 22.93
C ALA A 123 -1.26 24.42 23.96
N TYR A 124 0.00 24.32 23.51
CA TYR A 124 1.19 24.34 24.37
C TYR A 124 1.33 25.67 25.14
N ARG A 125 1.02 26.81 24.51
CA ARG A 125 0.98 28.13 25.19
C ARG A 125 -0.20 28.27 26.17
N GLN A 126 -1.29 27.54 25.96
CA GLN A 126 -2.40 27.41 26.91
C GLN A 126 -2.13 26.34 28.00
N GLU A 127 -0.93 25.77 28.05
CA GLU A 127 -0.53 24.66 28.93
C GLU A 127 -1.35 23.35 28.76
N LYS A 128 -2.13 23.25 27.67
CA LYS A 128 -2.91 22.06 27.28
C LYS A 128 -2.01 21.06 26.57
N PHE A 129 -1.08 20.47 27.31
CA PHE A 129 -0.02 19.65 26.72
C PHE A 129 -0.54 18.37 26.04
N GLY A 130 -1.66 17.80 26.51
CA GLY A 130 -2.33 16.67 25.82
C GLY A 130 -2.80 17.03 24.41
N ASP A 131 -3.57 18.11 24.27
CA ASP A 131 -4.00 18.66 22.98
C ASP A 131 -2.80 19.00 22.08
N ALA A 132 -1.75 19.59 22.66
CA ALA A 132 -0.53 19.91 21.95
C ALA A 132 0.16 18.66 21.37
N LEU A 133 0.28 17.59 22.17
CA LEU A 133 0.87 16.32 21.73
C LEU A 133 0.06 15.67 20.60
N LEU A 134 -1.28 15.66 20.68
CA LEU A 134 -2.14 15.18 19.59
C LEU A 134 -1.89 15.98 18.29
N LYS A 135 -1.83 17.32 18.40
CA LYS A 135 -1.63 18.20 17.24
C LYS A 135 -0.22 18.13 16.65
N PHE A 136 0.81 17.92 17.46
CA PHE A 136 2.17 17.69 16.99
C PHE A 136 2.36 16.28 16.40
N ARG A 137 1.65 15.25 16.89
CA ARG A 137 1.59 13.93 16.22
C ARG A 137 0.93 14.01 14.85
N GLN A 138 -0.20 14.73 14.74
CA GLN A 138 -0.87 15.01 13.46
C GLN A 138 0.09 15.69 12.46
N ALA A 139 0.83 16.71 12.90
CA ALA A 139 1.84 17.37 12.06
C ALA A 139 2.99 16.43 11.64
N ARG A 140 3.52 15.63 12.58
CA ARG A 140 4.55 14.62 12.32
C ARG A 140 4.09 13.58 11.28
N GLU A 141 2.85 13.11 11.38
CA GLU A 141 2.28 12.11 10.48
C GLU A 141 2.02 12.65 9.08
N LEU A 142 1.56 13.89 8.96
CA LEU A 142 1.48 14.60 7.67
C LEU A 142 2.86 14.75 7.02
N ALA A 143 3.88 15.17 7.76
CA ALA A 143 5.25 15.30 7.25
C ALA A 143 5.85 13.95 6.82
N LEU A 144 5.65 12.90 7.64
CA LEU A 144 6.12 11.55 7.35
C LEU A 144 5.46 10.96 6.10
N ALA A 145 4.15 11.17 5.92
CA ALA A 145 3.41 10.69 4.74
C ALA A 145 3.89 11.31 3.43
N HIS A 146 4.45 12.53 3.48
CA HIS A 146 4.96 13.27 2.32
C HIS A 146 6.50 13.23 2.21
N SER A 147 7.19 12.48 3.07
CA SER A 147 8.66 12.36 3.13
C SER A 147 9.43 13.69 3.34
N ASP A 148 8.81 14.70 3.94
CA ASP A 148 9.47 15.99 4.20
C ASP A 148 10.27 15.93 5.52
N GLU A 149 11.59 15.71 5.41
CA GLU A 149 12.49 15.66 6.58
C GLU A 149 12.52 16.98 7.38
N THR A 150 12.25 18.13 6.76
CA THR A 150 12.26 19.45 7.44
C THR A 150 11.01 19.63 8.29
N ALA A 151 9.83 19.35 7.73
CA ALA A 151 8.57 19.36 8.44
C ALA A 151 8.54 18.26 9.54
N LEU A 152 9.17 17.12 9.28
CA LEU A 152 9.31 16.02 10.24
C LEU A 152 10.23 16.41 11.41
N ALA A 153 11.37 17.05 11.13
CA ALA A 153 12.28 17.55 12.16
C ALA A 153 11.65 18.64 13.02
N GLN A 154 10.89 19.57 12.43
CA GLN A 154 10.11 20.57 13.18
C GLN A 154 9.11 19.90 14.12
N SER A 155 8.36 18.90 13.64
CA SER A 155 7.37 18.17 14.43
C SER A 155 8.00 17.41 15.59
N TRP A 156 9.17 16.79 15.38
CA TRP A 156 9.91 16.11 16.44
C TRP A 156 10.44 17.08 17.51
N ASN A 157 10.93 18.26 17.14
CA ASN A 157 11.32 19.29 18.11
C ASN A 157 10.11 19.75 18.96
N ASP A 158 8.96 19.98 18.32
CA ASP A 158 7.77 20.48 18.99
C ASP A 158 7.12 19.40 19.88
N LEU A 159 7.17 18.12 19.47
CA LEU A 159 6.87 16.99 20.34
C LEU A 159 7.80 16.95 21.56
N GLY A 160 9.11 17.11 21.37
CA GLY A 160 10.09 17.11 22.46
C GLY A 160 9.79 18.18 23.52
N ASN A 161 9.39 19.38 23.07
CA ASN A 161 8.97 20.47 23.97
C ASN A 161 7.74 20.09 24.81
N ALA A 162 6.70 19.54 24.18
CA ALA A 162 5.49 19.12 24.90
C ALA A 162 5.76 17.93 25.85
N LEU A 163 6.58 16.96 25.43
CA LEU A 163 7.00 15.81 26.25
C LEU A 163 7.81 16.26 27.48
N ARG A 164 8.73 17.22 27.32
CA ARG A 164 9.47 17.81 28.45
C ARG A 164 8.52 18.51 29.44
N ARG A 165 7.52 19.27 28.97
CA ARG A 165 6.55 19.95 29.85
C ARG A 165 5.65 18.98 30.62
N ILE A 166 5.31 17.80 30.08
CA ILE A 166 4.62 16.74 30.84
C ILE A 166 5.57 15.85 31.64
N GLY A 167 6.88 16.10 31.61
CA GLY A 167 7.88 15.33 32.36
C GLY A 167 8.13 13.91 31.85
N ASP A 168 7.81 13.62 30.57
CA ASP A 168 8.29 12.41 29.88
C ASP A 168 9.64 12.74 29.22
N TYR A 169 10.67 12.80 30.06
CA TYR A 169 12.01 13.20 29.63
C TYR A 169 12.67 12.20 28.68
N ARG A 170 12.26 10.92 28.71
CA ARG A 170 12.81 9.89 27.82
C ARG A 170 12.31 10.07 26.40
N GLU A 171 10.99 10.21 26.21
CA GLU A 171 10.46 10.46 24.87
C GLU A 171 10.77 11.88 24.39
N ALA A 172 10.93 12.86 25.29
CA ALA A 172 11.46 14.17 24.93
C ALA A 172 12.88 14.08 24.35
N LEU A 173 13.78 13.31 24.99
CA LEU A 173 15.14 13.07 24.48
C LEU A 173 15.12 12.37 23.11
N ASN A 174 14.32 11.31 22.98
CA ASN A 174 14.14 10.60 21.70
C ASN A 174 13.67 11.54 20.58
N ALA A 175 12.70 12.41 20.88
CA ALA A 175 12.15 13.36 19.93
C ALA A 175 13.18 14.43 19.53
N TYR A 176 13.90 15.03 20.49
CA TYR A 176 14.96 16.00 20.18
C TYR A 176 16.11 15.37 19.38
N LEU A 177 16.55 14.16 19.72
CA LEU A 177 17.59 13.45 18.97
C LEU A 177 17.15 13.09 17.55
N SER A 178 15.88 12.70 17.36
CA SER A 178 15.29 12.45 16.04
C SER A 178 15.27 13.73 15.18
N SER A 179 14.92 14.88 15.79
CA SER A 179 15.00 16.19 15.12
C SER A 179 16.45 16.57 14.75
N LEU A 180 17.42 16.24 15.62
CA LEU A 180 18.82 16.59 15.43
C LEU A 180 19.46 15.77 14.31
N GLU A 181 19.12 14.47 14.22
CA GLU A 181 19.60 13.61 13.15
C GLU A 181 19.05 14.07 11.79
N LEU A 182 17.74 14.33 11.69
CA LEU A 182 17.11 14.82 10.46
C LEU A 182 17.71 16.17 10.00
N LYS A 183 17.85 17.13 10.91
CA LYS A 183 18.51 18.42 10.61
C LYS A 183 19.94 18.24 10.12
N ARG A 184 20.74 17.37 10.76
CA ARG A 184 22.12 17.08 10.35
C ARG A 184 22.19 16.39 8.98
N ARG A 185 21.27 15.47 8.66
CA ARG A 185 21.18 14.84 7.32
C ARG A 185 20.83 15.86 6.24
N GLY A 186 19.80 16.67 6.49
CA GLY A 186 19.34 17.74 5.59
C GLY A 186 20.29 18.94 5.49
N LYS A 187 21.38 18.97 6.26
CA LYS A 187 22.33 20.09 6.40
C LYS A 187 21.67 21.40 6.82
N ASP A 188 20.61 21.32 7.63
CA ASP A 188 19.95 22.48 8.21
C ASP A 188 20.87 23.14 9.25
N GLU A 189 21.31 24.35 8.94
CA GLU A 189 22.20 25.15 9.77
C GLU A 189 21.56 25.64 11.08
N GLN A 190 20.24 25.58 11.24
CA GLN A 190 19.54 26.04 12.44
C GLN A 190 19.50 24.97 13.54
N LEU A 191 20.68 24.58 14.04
CA LEU A 191 20.81 23.62 15.15
C LEU A 191 20.68 24.27 16.55
N GLY A 192 21.02 25.56 16.69
CA GLY A 192 21.04 26.29 17.97
C GLY A 192 19.79 26.11 18.87
N PRO A 193 18.56 26.27 18.35
CA PRO A 193 17.33 26.04 19.14
C PRO A 193 17.20 24.63 19.71
N LEU A 194 17.69 23.63 18.98
CA LEU A 194 17.59 22.24 19.37
C LEU A 194 18.67 21.85 20.39
N TYR A 195 19.89 22.38 20.25
CA TYR A 195 20.90 22.27 21.30
C TYR A 195 20.43 22.98 22.59
N ASN A 196 19.76 24.14 22.51
CA ASN A 196 19.17 24.80 23.67
C ASN A 196 18.08 23.94 24.34
N ASN A 197 17.19 23.35 23.54
CA ASN A 197 16.12 22.49 24.06
C ASN A 197 16.66 21.19 24.71
N LEU A 198 17.74 20.63 24.16
CA LEU A 198 18.49 19.54 24.80
C LEU A 198 19.17 20.01 26.10
N ALA A 199 19.77 21.20 26.11
CA ALA A 199 20.42 21.75 27.31
C ALA A 199 19.43 22.02 28.45
N ASP A 200 18.25 22.55 28.12
CA ASP A 200 17.11 22.65 29.04
C ASP A 200 16.73 21.26 29.60
N LEU A 201 16.60 20.25 28.74
CA LEU A 201 16.23 18.89 29.16
C LEU A 201 17.28 18.27 30.10
N TYR A 202 18.58 18.40 29.80
CA TYR A 202 19.64 17.91 30.68
C TYR A 202 19.72 18.68 32.00
N ARG A 203 19.48 20.00 31.99
CA ARG A 203 19.37 20.80 33.22
C ARG A 203 18.16 20.39 34.07
N ASP A 204 17.04 20.04 33.45
CA ASP A 204 15.82 19.55 34.12
C ASP A 204 15.99 18.11 34.67
N LEU A 205 17.04 17.40 34.24
CA LEU A 205 17.52 16.11 34.77
C LEU A 205 18.69 16.27 35.77
N ASP A 206 19.06 17.52 36.11
CA ASP A 206 20.26 17.91 36.87
C ASP A 206 21.60 17.35 36.31
N GLU A 207 21.65 16.93 35.05
CA GLU A 207 22.88 16.59 34.29
C GLU A 207 23.61 17.87 33.84
N PHE A 208 24.17 18.62 34.79
CA PHE A 208 24.72 19.96 34.52
C PHE A 208 25.89 20.00 33.53
N ASP A 209 26.78 19.01 33.54
CA ASP A 209 27.90 18.94 32.60
C ASP A 209 27.40 18.74 31.15
N THR A 210 26.42 17.85 30.96
CA THR A 210 25.77 17.62 29.66
C THR A 210 25.01 18.88 29.22
N ALA A 211 24.29 19.54 30.14
CA ALA A 211 23.60 20.80 29.88
C ALA A 211 24.56 21.92 29.47
N GLN A 212 25.70 22.07 30.16
CA GLN A 212 26.75 23.05 29.84
C GLN A 212 27.34 22.82 28.45
N SER A 213 27.63 21.57 28.05
CA SER A 213 28.04 21.27 26.67
C SER A 213 26.97 21.72 25.67
N ARG A 214 25.72 21.30 25.88
CA ARG A 214 24.61 21.61 24.95
C ARG A 214 24.31 23.11 24.86
N TYR A 215 24.39 23.88 25.95
CA TYR A 215 24.29 25.35 25.90
C TYR A 215 25.46 25.99 25.15
N THR A 216 26.67 25.44 25.28
CA THR A 216 27.86 25.94 24.56
C THR A 216 27.73 25.69 23.04
N GLU A 217 27.23 24.51 22.63
CA GLU A 217 26.90 24.21 21.24
C GLU A 217 25.76 25.09 20.71
N ALA A 218 24.71 25.33 21.51
CA ALA A 218 23.63 26.25 21.16
C ALA A 218 24.13 27.68 20.92
N LEU A 219 24.98 28.17 21.83
CA LEU A 219 25.59 29.48 21.77
C LEU A 219 26.44 29.66 20.50
N ALA A 220 27.34 28.70 20.22
CA ALA A 220 28.20 28.75 19.03
C ALA A 220 27.39 28.78 17.72
N GLU A 221 26.30 28.02 17.64
CA GLU A 221 25.42 28.05 16.46
C GLU A 221 24.65 29.37 16.33
N TYR A 222 24.20 29.98 17.44
CA TYR A 222 23.56 31.29 17.40
C TYR A 222 24.53 32.40 17.00
N GLU A 223 25.78 32.36 17.48
CA GLU A 223 26.82 33.33 17.10
C GLU A 223 27.22 33.16 15.62
N ARG A 224 27.43 31.92 15.15
CA ARG A 224 27.66 31.60 13.73
C ARG A 224 26.51 32.05 12.83
N SER A 225 25.26 31.91 13.31
CA SER A 225 24.04 32.30 12.58
C SER A 225 23.67 33.79 12.73
N GLN A 226 24.51 34.61 13.37
CA GLN A 226 24.24 36.03 13.65
C GLN A 226 22.89 36.28 14.37
N ARG A 227 22.59 35.46 15.39
CA ARG A 227 21.39 35.54 16.26
C ARG A 227 21.75 36.01 17.67
N PRO A 228 22.10 37.30 17.87
CA PRO A 228 22.70 37.79 19.11
C PRO A 228 21.76 37.75 20.32
N ARG A 229 20.44 37.84 20.13
CA ARG A 229 19.47 37.77 21.25
C ARG A 229 19.38 36.35 21.80
N GLU A 230 19.32 35.37 20.92
CA GLU A 230 19.29 33.96 21.28
C GLU A 230 20.63 33.48 21.83
N ALA A 231 21.75 34.00 21.30
CA ALA A 231 23.07 33.83 21.91
C ALA A 231 23.13 34.41 23.34
N ALA A 232 22.50 35.56 23.60
CA ALA A 232 22.40 36.12 24.95
C ALA A 232 21.54 35.24 25.88
N HIS A 233 20.38 34.74 25.44
CA HIS A 233 19.55 33.82 26.24
C HIS A 233 20.21 32.47 26.52
N ALA A 234 20.94 31.89 25.54
CA ALA A 234 21.70 30.66 25.74
C ALA A 234 22.84 30.87 26.75
N ARG A 235 23.54 32.00 26.68
CA ARG A 235 24.60 32.40 27.62
C ARG A 235 24.07 32.73 29.01
N GLU A 236 22.87 33.31 29.11
CA GLU A 236 22.15 33.55 30.38
C GLU A 236 21.79 32.22 31.06
N SER A 237 21.31 31.25 30.27
CA SER A 237 20.99 29.90 30.75
C SER A 237 22.24 29.12 31.17
N LEU A 238 23.33 29.23 30.41
CA LEU A 238 24.64 28.70 30.76
C LEU A 238 25.17 29.31 32.07
N ALA A 239 25.04 30.62 32.27
CA ALA A 239 25.44 31.27 33.51
C ALA A 239 24.66 30.73 34.72
N ALA A 240 23.36 30.45 34.57
CA ALA A 240 22.57 29.82 35.63
C ALA A 240 23.04 28.39 35.97
N VAL A 241 23.49 27.60 34.96
CA VAL A 241 24.13 26.29 35.20
C VAL A 241 25.47 26.45 35.92
N LEU A 242 26.31 27.41 35.50
CA LEU A 242 27.60 27.70 36.12
C LEU A 242 27.46 28.17 37.58
N ILE A 243 26.39 28.89 37.93
CA ILE A 243 26.07 29.22 39.33
C ILE A 243 25.70 27.95 40.12
N LYS A 244 24.84 27.08 39.57
CA LYS A 244 24.47 25.79 40.20
C LYS A 244 25.69 24.89 40.44
N THR A 245 26.67 24.85 39.54
CA THR A 245 27.90 24.05 39.69
C THR A 245 29.01 24.74 40.49
N GLY A 246 28.79 25.96 40.99
CA GLY A 246 29.77 26.71 41.78
C GLY A 246 30.88 27.40 40.97
N ALA A 247 30.80 27.41 39.64
CA ALA A 247 31.71 28.08 38.73
C ALA A 247 31.45 29.61 38.66
N LEU A 248 31.54 30.28 39.82
CA LEU A 248 31.08 31.66 40.02
C LEU A 248 31.85 32.73 39.22
N GLU A 249 33.13 32.48 38.89
CA GLU A 249 33.92 33.40 38.05
C GLU A 249 33.51 33.31 36.56
N PRO A 250 33.49 32.12 35.91
CA PRO A 250 32.86 31.94 34.60
C PRO A 250 31.42 32.47 34.52
N ALA A 251 30.60 32.24 35.55
CA ALA A 251 29.23 32.76 35.60
C ALA A 251 29.18 34.30 35.58
N GLY A 252 30.05 34.96 36.34
CA GLY A 252 30.13 36.43 36.36
C GLY A 252 30.49 37.01 35.00
N LEU A 253 31.51 36.43 34.34
CA LEU A 253 31.93 36.84 32.99
C LEU A 253 30.83 36.59 31.95
N ALA A 254 30.09 35.48 32.06
CA ALA A 254 28.96 35.18 31.18
C ALA A 254 27.81 36.19 31.38
N LEU A 255 27.45 36.54 32.63
CA LEU A 255 26.41 37.52 32.91
C LEU A 255 26.78 38.94 32.45
N ASP A 256 28.03 39.36 32.61
CA ASP A 256 28.51 40.66 32.12
C ASP A 256 28.38 40.77 30.58
N GLN A 257 28.69 39.68 29.86
CA GLN A 257 28.47 39.57 28.42
C GLN A 257 26.98 39.59 28.04
N VAL A 258 26.10 38.93 28.81
CA VAL A 258 24.64 38.94 28.59
C VAL A 258 24.06 40.34 28.76
N VAL A 259 24.46 41.07 29.80
CA VAL A 259 24.05 42.46 30.02
C VAL A 259 24.48 43.35 28.85
N ALA A 260 25.74 43.24 28.38
CA ALA A 260 26.23 44.00 27.24
C ALA A 260 25.46 43.68 25.93
N ALA A 261 25.10 42.41 25.73
CA ALA A 261 24.30 41.98 24.58
C ALA A 261 22.88 42.57 24.63
N PHE A 262 22.14 42.43 25.73
CA PHE A 262 20.78 43.00 25.82
C PHE A 262 20.77 44.53 25.79
N ALA A 263 21.78 45.18 26.37
CA ALA A 263 21.90 46.64 26.32
C ALA A 263 22.12 47.17 24.89
N SER A 264 22.97 46.52 24.10
CA SER A 264 23.23 46.89 22.69
C SER A 264 22.07 46.52 21.75
N LEU A 265 21.31 45.48 22.06
CA LEU A 265 20.06 45.12 21.37
C LEU A 265 18.86 46.00 21.74
N GLY A 266 19.00 46.90 22.72
CA GLY A 266 17.88 47.70 23.25
C GLY A 266 16.81 46.88 23.98
N ALA A 267 17.12 45.63 24.35
CA ALA A 267 16.18 44.66 24.91
C ALA A 267 15.94 44.90 26.42
N ARG A 268 15.36 46.06 26.77
CA ARG A 268 15.31 46.58 28.16
C ARG A 268 14.74 45.62 29.20
N ASN A 269 13.69 44.85 28.86
CA ASN A 269 13.14 43.83 29.76
C ASN A 269 14.12 42.68 30.06
N ASP A 270 14.91 42.28 29.07
CA ASP A 270 15.96 41.27 29.23
C ASP A 270 17.18 41.86 29.95
N GLU A 271 17.52 43.12 29.67
CA GLU A 271 18.56 43.87 30.37
C GLU A 271 18.25 43.98 31.89
N ILE A 272 17.00 44.28 32.28
CA ILE A 272 16.56 44.27 33.69
C ILE A 272 16.81 42.90 34.34
N ARG A 273 16.40 41.80 33.69
CA ARG A 273 16.54 40.44 34.24
C ARG A 273 18.01 40.06 34.41
N ALA A 274 18.84 40.32 33.39
CA ALA A 274 20.27 40.05 33.44
C ALA A 274 20.99 40.88 34.52
N GLN A 275 20.64 42.15 34.68
CA GLN A 275 21.17 43.01 35.75
C GLN A 275 20.77 42.50 37.15
N VAL A 276 19.55 41.98 37.33
CA VAL A 276 19.14 41.33 38.59
C VAL A 276 19.94 40.05 38.88
N ALA A 277 20.30 39.28 37.84
CA ALA A 277 21.17 38.11 37.99
C ALA A 277 22.62 38.51 38.35
N VAL A 278 23.18 39.54 37.71
CA VAL A 278 24.49 40.13 38.09
C VAL A 278 24.46 40.60 39.54
N ALA A 279 23.39 41.29 39.96
CA ALA A 279 23.24 41.77 41.32
C ALA A 279 23.16 40.64 42.36
N ALA A 280 22.41 39.57 42.07
CA ALA A 280 22.32 38.41 42.96
C ALA A 280 23.70 37.76 43.18
N LEU A 281 24.41 37.45 42.10
CA LEU A 281 25.76 36.87 42.17
C LEU A 281 26.76 37.80 42.86
N ALA A 282 26.67 39.12 42.62
CA ALA A 282 27.50 40.11 43.30
C ALA A 282 27.22 40.18 44.80
N LEU A 283 25.95 40.13 45.24
CA LEU A 283 25.57 40.07 46.65
C LEU A 283 26.07 38.79 47.32
N ASP A 284 25.97 37.64 46.64
CA ASP A 284 26.45 36.35 47.15
C ASP A 284 27.98 36.35 47.31
N ARG A 285 28.69 37.04 46.40
CA ARG A 285 30.13 37.32 46.47
C ARG A 285 30.52 38.48 47.40
N LYS A 286 29.55 39.18 48.00
CA LYS A 286 29.71 40.41 48.82
C LYS A 286 30.30 41.62 48.09
N ASP A 287 30.26 41.63 46.75
CA ASP A 287 30.61 42.77 45.90
C ASP A 287 29.43 43.79 45.88
N LEU A 288 29.32 44.55 46.97
CA LEU A 288 28.29 45.59 47.11
C LEU A 288 28.40 46.70 46.04
N PRO A 289 29.59 47.15 45.59
CA PRO A 289 29.71 48.11 44.48
C PRO A 289 29.09 47.59 43.17
N LYS A 290 29.40 46.36 42.74
CA LYS A 290 28.82 45.79 41.51
C LYS A 290 27.32 45.54 41.67
N ALA A 291 26.89 45.01 42.83
CA ALA A 291 25.47 44.83 43.13
C ALA A 291 24.67 46.14 43.07
N ARG A 292 25.17 47.23 43.68
CA ARG A 292 24.54 48.55 43.64
C ARG A 292 24.43 49.09 42.22
N THR A 293 25.49 48.96 41.44
CA THR A 293 25.54 49.43 40.04
C THR A 293 24.51 48.71 39.18
N ALA A 294 24.45 47.38 39.29
CA ALA A 294 23.49 46.56 38.55
C ALA A 294 22.03 46.83 38.95
N LEU A 295 21.75 46.94 40.26
CA LEU A 295 20.39 47.24 40.75
C LEU A 295 19.93 48.64 40.38
N ALA A 296 20.79 49.65 40.45
CA ALA A 296 20.46 51.01 40.01
C ALA A 296 20.10 51.04 38.51
N ARG A 297 20.83 50.31 37.66
CA ARG A 297 20.49 50.19 36.23
C ARG A 297 19.16 49.45 36.02
N ALA A 298 18.92 48.34 36.71
CA ALA A 298 17.66 47.60 36.63
C ALA A 298 16.45 48.43 37.09
N GLN A 299 16.60 49.22 38.15
CA GLN A 299 15.55 50.14 38.64
C GLN A 299 15.28 51.28 37.67
N ALA A 300 16.32 51.91 37.11
CA ALA A 300 16.17 52.97 36.12
C ALA A 300 15.41 52.50 34.86
N LEU A 301 15.70 51.27 34.40
CA LEU A 301 14.99 50.65 33.28
C LEU A 301 13.55 50.25 33.61
N ALA A 302 13.27 49.81 34.85
CA ALA A 302 11.89 49.56 35.27
C ALA A 302 11.06 50.86 35.24
N VAL A 303 11.65 52.01 35.62
CA VAL A 303 11.03 53.34 35.50
C VAL A 303 10.86 53.75 34.03
N GLU A 304 11.88 53.58 33.18
CA GLU A 304 11.82 53.84 31.72
C GLU A 304 10.63 53.14 31.05
N LEU A 305 10.32 51.92 31.48
CA LEU A 305 9.24 51.09 30.94
C LEU A 305 7.89 51.23 31.70
N ASN A 306 7.82 52.08 32.73
CA ASN A 306 6.67 52.17 33.67
C ASN A 306 6.27 50.83 34.33
N LEU A 307 7.24 49.95 34.54
CA LEU A 307 7.02 48.63 35.14
C LEU A 307 7.16 48.66 36.67
N PRO A 308 6.24 48.01 37.41
CA PRO A 308 6.38 47.89 38.86
C PRO A 308 7.53 46.92 39.18
N LEU A 309 8.33 47.21 40.21
CA LEU A 309 9.50 46.40 40.56
C LEU A 309 9.13 44.92 40.68
N SER A 310 9.76 44.05 39.87
CA SER A 310 9.55 42.61 39.94
C SER A 310 9.96 42.07 41.31
N ALA A 311 9.41 40.92 41.72
CA ALA A 311 9.72 40.35 43.04
C ALA A 311 11.22 40.10 43.22
N ASN A 312 11.89 39.54 42.22
CA ASN A 312 13.34 39.32 42.29
C ASN A 312 14.13 40.64 42.33
N LEU A 313 13.74 41.67 41.56
CA LEU A 313 14.37 42.99 41.67
C LEU A 313 14.19 43.60 43.07
N ALA A 314 13.00 43.51 43.65
CA ALA A 314 12.71 43.97 45.01
C ALA A 314 13.47 43.17 46.07
N LEU A 315 13.59 41.85 45.89
CA LEU A 315 14.35 40.94 46.75
C LEU A 315 15.84 41.30 46.77
N GLN A 316 16.50 41.39 45.61
CA GLN A 316 17.92 41.76 45.55
C GLN A 316 18.15 43.22 46.03
N THR A 317 17.22 44.14 45.73
CA THR A 317 17.24 45.52 46.27
C THR A 317 17.22 45.53 47.81
N ALA A 318 16.34 44.73 48.42
CA ALA A 318 16.24 44.65 49.88
C ALA A 318 17.44 43.93 50.53
N ARG A 319 18.05 42.96 49.84
CA ARG A 319 19.33 42.34 50.26
C ARG A 319 20.46 43.39 50.28
N LEU A 320 20.56 44.25 49.25
CA LEU A 320 21.51 45.36 49.24
C LEU A 320 21.23 46.35 50.38
N TYR A 321 19.98 46.80 50.56
CA TYR A 321 19.63 47.71 51.65
C TYR A 321 19.90 47.13 53.05
N ARG A 322 19.79 45.81 53.24
CA ARG A 322 20.22 45.14 54.47
C ARG A 322 21.74 45.16 54.65
N ALA A 323 22.51 44.94 53.59
CA ALA A 323 23.98 45.04 53.63
C ALA A 323 24.45 46.49 53.91
N ASP A 324 23.69 47.49 53.44
CA ASP A 324 23.91 48.92 53.73
C ASP A 324 23.41 49.36 55.13
N GLY A 325 22.77 48.48 55.90
CA GLY A 325 22.12 48.82 57.18
C GLY A 325 20.83 49.65 57.06
N ASN A 326 20.35 49.95 55.85
CA ASN A 326 19.09 50.66 55.60
C ASN A 326 17.87 49.72 55.70
N LEU A 327 17.63 49.22 56.90
CA LEU A 327 16.59 48.23 57.18
C LEU A 327 15.17 48.77 56.95
N ALA A 328 14.96 50.08 57.10
CA ALA A 328 13.68 50.74 56.80
C ALA A 328 13.35 50.69 55.30
N ALA A 329 14.32 50.98 54.43
CA ALA A 329 14.14 50.84 52.98
C ALA A 329 13.92 49.37 52.59
N ALA A 330 14.70 48.43 53.15
CA ALA A 330 14.50 47.00 52.92
C ALA A 330 13.06 46.53 53.25
N ARG A 331 12.56 46.86 54.45
CA ARG A 331 11.18 46.51 54.86
C ARG A 331 10.11 47.14 53.97
N THR A 332 10.29 48.40 53.57
CA THR A 332 9.36 49.10 52.67
C THR A 332 9.32 48.45 51.29
N THR A 333 10.50 48.17 50.70
CA THR A 333 10.62 47.52 49.39
C THR A 333 9.98 46.14 49.37
N LEU A 334 10.21 45.32 50.41
CA LEU A 334 9.65 43.98 50.50
C LEU A 334 8.14 43.99 50.74
N THR A 335 7.64 44.87 51.61
CA THR A 335 6.19 45.04 51.84
C THR A 335 5.47 45.44 50.55
N GLY A 336 6.02 46.41 49.82
CA GLY A 336 5.51 46.85 48.51
C GLY A 336 5.66 45.83 47.38
N ALA A 337 6.46 44.76 47.56
CA ALA A 337 6.50 43.62 46.66
C ALA A 337 5.47 42.54 47.05
N LEU A 338 5.41 42.17 48.34
CA LEU A 338 4.45 41.19 48.87
C LEU A 338 2.99 41.59 48.65
N ALA A 339 2.67 42.88 48.77
CA ALA A 339 1.33 43.40 48.51
C ALA A 339 0.84 43.23 47.05
N ARG A 340 1.75 42.92 46.12
CA ARG A 340 1.45 42.67 44.69
C ARG A 340 1.51 41.19 44.31
N GLN A 341 1.79 40.29 45.26
CA GLN A 341 1.86 38.84 45.02
C GLN A 341 0.58 38.16 45.52
N SER A 342 0.04 37.26 44.70
CA SER A 342 -1.03 36.36 45.12
C SER A 342 -0.56 35.43 46.25
N ALA A 343 -1.47 34.68 46.87
CA ALA A 343 -1.13 33.73 47.92
C ALA A 343 -0.21 32.59 47.43
N ASP A 344 -0.37 32.22 46.16
CA ASP A 344 0.19 30.98 45.57
C ASP A 344 1.35 31.27 44.59
N ALA A 345 1.79 32.52 44.49
CA ALA A 345 2.91 32.92 43.64
C ALA A 345 4.25 32.36 44.17
N ALA A 346 5.05 31.77 43.28
CA ALA A 346 6.37 31.22 43.60
C ALA A 346 7.31 32.24 44.26
N ASP A 347 7.22 33.50 43.84
CA ASP A 347 7.98 34.63 44.39
C ASP A 347 7.62 34.98 45.85
N ARG A 348 6.46 34.53 46.35
CA ARG A 348 5.95 34.92 47.67
C ARG A 348 6.83 34.40 48.81
N ALA A 349 7.26 33.13 48.77
CA ALA A 349 8.06 32.55 49.84
C ALA A 349 9.44 33.22 49.98
N PRO A 350 10.25 33.41 48.90
CA PRO A 350 11.50 34.18 48.97
C PRO A 350 11.34 35.60 49.53
N LEU A 351 10.26 36.31 49.15
CA LEU A 351 9.96 37.64 49.68
C LEU A 351 9.58 37.61 51.18
N LEU A 352 8.83 36.61 51.63
CA LEU A 352 8.47 36.43 53.06
C LEU A 352 9.71 36.10 53.91
N GLN A 353 10.58 35.20 53.43
CA GLN A 353 11.85 34.90 54.09
C GLN A 353 12.72 36.17 54.22
N ALA A 354 12.94 36.89 53.12
CA ALA A 354 13.71 38.13 53.16
C ALA A 354 13.07 39.21 54.06
N SER A 355 11.74 39.20 54.22
CA SER A 355 11.02 40.09 55.13
C SER A 355 11.24 39.71 56.60
N ALA A 356 11.19 38.40 56.93
CA ALA A 356 11.53 37.91 58.26
C ALA A 356 12.98 38.26 58.63
N GLU A 357 13.92 38.05 57.70
CA GLU A 357 15.32 38.43 57.87
C GLU A 357 15.52 39.96 58.03
N ALA A 358 14.75 40.78 57.30
CA ALA A 358 14.80 42.24 57.43
C ALA A 358 14.17 42.75 58.75
N ALA A 359 13.10 42.11 59.23
CA ALA A 359 12.49 42.42 60.51
C ALA A 359 13.40 42.02 61.68
N PHE A 360 14.00 40.83 61.63
CA PHE A 360 14.92 40.34 62.66
C PHE A 360 16.16 41.23 62.77
N ALA A 361 16.78 41.60 61.64
CA ALA A 361 17.90 42.54 61.62
C ALA A 361 17.55 43.92 62.20
N ALA A 362 16.26 44.32 62.15
CA ALA A 362 15.76 45.57 62.73
C ALA A 362 15.34 45.45 64.21
N GLY A 363 15.60 44.32 64.87
CA GLY A 363 15.20 44.06 66.26
C GLY A 363 13.72 43.71 66.45
N ASP A 364 12.93 43.65 65.37
CA ASP A 364 11.51 43.30 65.39
C ASP A 364 11.34 41.77 65.37
N VAL A 365 11.68 41.14 66.50
CA VAL A 365 11.63 39.69 66.67
C VAL A 365 10.19 39.15 66.54
N ALA A 366 9.20 39.91 67.00
CA ALA A 366 7.79 39.51 66.90
C ALA A 366 7.29 39.53 65.44
N GLY A 367 7.55 40.61 64.70
CA GLY A 367 7.25 40.68 63.26
C GLY A 367 8.03 39.64 62.45
N ALA A 368 9.30 39.41 62.79
CA ALA A 368 10.11 38.37 62.17
C ALA A 368 9.51 36.96 62.35
N TYR A 369 9.02 36.62 63.56
CA TYR A 369 8.38 35.34 63.83
C TYR A 369 7.10 35.14 63.00
N VAL A 370 6.23 36.15 62.93
CA VAL A 370 4.99 36.08 62.11
C VAL A 370 5.30 35.96 60.62
N LEU A 371 6.34 36.66 60.12
CA LEU A 371 6.80 36.55 58.74
C LEU A 371 7.44 35.18 58.46
N GLN A 372 8.14 34.59 59.44
CA GLN A 372 8.72 33.25 59.34
C GLN A 372 7.63 32.16 59.29
N GLN A 373 6.58 32.26 60.10
CA GLN A 373 5.40 31.39 59.99
C GLN A 373 4.75 31.53 58.60
N SER A 374 4.52 32.77 58.16
CA SER A 374 3.94 33.06 56.84
C SER A 374 4.78 32.47 55.70
N PHE A 375 6.11 32.51 55.82
CA PHE A 375 7.05 31.87 54.90
C PHE A 375 6.83 30.36 54.86
N HIS A 376 6.80 29.67 56.01
CA HIS A 376 6.59 28.22 56.07
C HIS A 376 5.21 27.80 55.50
N GLU A 377 4.17 28.60 55.70
CA GLU A 377 2.86 28.36 55.09
C GLU A 377 2.88 28.52 53.56
N ALA A 378 3.59 29.52 53.03
CA ALA A 378 3.73 29.71 51.58
C ALA A 378 4.61 28.63 50.94
N ASP A 379 5.73 28.28 51.59
CA ASP A 379 6.66 27.22 51.20
C ASP A 379 6.00 25.82 51.21
N ALA A 380 5.10 25.54 52.16
CA ALA A 380 4.25 24.36 52.14
C ALA A 380 3.33 24.34 50.90
N ARG A 381 2.56 25.41 50.65
CA ARG A 381 1.67 25.51 49.46
C ARG A 381 2.43 25.37 48.14
N LEU A 382 3.67 25.85 48.07
CA LEU A 382 4.51 25.70 46.87
C LEU A 382 4.98 24.26 46.65
N ARG A 383 5.23 23.48 47.72
CA ARG A 383 5.43 22.02 47.64
C ARG A 383 4.17 21.29 47.23
N ASP A 384 3.03 21.61 47.85
CA ASP A 384 1.75 20.97 47.56
C ASP A 384 1.35 21.20 46.09
N ALA A 385 1.40 22.45 45.63
CA ALA A 385 1.16 22.79 44.23
C ALA A 385 2.21 22.19 43.26
N ALA A 386 3.43 21.87 43.72
CA ALA A 386 4.41 21.13 42.92
C ALA A 386 4.08 19.63 42.83
N HIS A 387 3.55 19.06 43.91
CA HIS A 387 3.02 17.69 43.93
C HIS A 387 1.79 17.57 43.02
N ASP A 388 0.84 18.49 43.11
CA ASP A 388 -0.36 18.53 42.25
C ASP A 388 0.01 18.66 40.77
N ARG A 389 0.95 19.56 40.43
CA ARG A 389 1.50 19.64 39.06
C ARG A 389 2.12 18.32 38.60
N ARG A 390 2.78 17.56 39.48
CA ARG A 390 3.36 16.26 39.14
C ARG A 390 2.30 15.16 38.99
N LEU A 391 1.23 15.19 39.78
CA LEU A 391 0.08 14.30 39.62
C LEU A 391 -0.63 14.55 38.28
N GLU A 392 -0.90 15.81 37.93
CA GLU A 392 -1.54 16.16 36.66
C GLU A 392 -0.62 15.88 35.46
N GLN A 393 0.71 16.04 35.59
CA GLN A 393 1.67 15.54 34.59
C GLN A 393 1.53 14.04 34.35
N LEU A 394 1.48 13.23 35.42
CA LEU A 394 1.32 11.77 35.32
C LEU A 394 -0.04 11.36 34.74
N ARG A 395 -1.10 12.11 35.06
CA ARG A 395 -2.42 11.95 34.46
C ARG A 395 -2.39 12.22 32.96
N VAL A 396 -1.84 13.37 32.53
CA VAL A 396 -1.73 13.71 31.10
C VAL A 396 -0.87 12.68 30.36
N GLN A 397 0.20 12.15 30.97
CA GLN A 397 0.96 11.01 30.41
C GLN A 397 0.08 9.77 30.21
N PHE A 398 -0.75 9.42 31.21
CA PHE A 398 -1.65 8.27 31.13
C PHE A 398 -2.74 8.45 30.07
N ASP A 399 -3.47 9.55 30.11
CA ASP A 399 -4.59 9.86 29.20
C ASP A 399 -4.10 9.88 27.73
N VAL A 400 -2.94 10.50 27.48
CA VAL A 400 -2.31 10.55 26.14
C VAL A 400 -1.79 9.18 25.68
N ALA A 401 -1.39 8.30 26.61
CA ALA A 401 -0.99 6.93 26.29
C ALA A 401 -2.19 6.02 26.02
N GLU A 402 -3.31 6.20 26.73
CA GLU A 402 -4.57 5.49 26.46
C GLU A 402 -5.15 5.91 25.10
N GLN A 403 -5.21 7.21 24.82
CA GLN A 403 -5.61 7.73 23.51
C GLN A 403 -4.73 7.18 22.38
N GLN A 404 -3.41 7.08 22.57
CA GLN A 404 -2.54 6.48 21.56
C GLN A 404 -2.85 5.00 21.33
N ARG A 405 -3.07 4.20 22.39
CA ARG A 405 -3.49 2.78 22.25
C ARG A 405 -4.82 2.64 21.50
N ALA A 406 -5.76 3.56 21.72
CA ALA A 406 -7.03 3.58 20.99
C ALA A 406 -6.83 3.91 19.50
N ILE A 407 -5.99 4.91 19.17
CA ILE A 407 -5.62 5.25 17.79
C ILE A 407 -4.91 4.08 17.10
N ASP A 408 -3.92 3.47 17.75
CA ASP A 408 -3.15 2.34 17.22
C ASP A 408 -4.05 1.12 16.96
N ARG A 409 -5.00 0.86 17.88
CA ARG A 409 -6.01 -0.19 17.72
C ARG A 409 -6.94 0.08 16.55
N LEU A 410 -7.51 1.28 16.43
CA LEU A 410 -8.38 1.65 15.32
C LEU A 410 -7.63 1.60 13.97
N ALA A 411 -6.35 2.00 13.95
CA ALA A 411 -5.49 1.86 12.78
C ALA A 411 -5.25 0.39 12.40
N ALA A 412 -5.09 -0.51 13.37
CA ALA A 412 -4.98 -1.95 13.12
C ALA A 412 -6.31 -2.56 12.60
N GLU A 413 -7.44 -2.23 13.22
CA GLU A 413 -8.77 -2.67 12.78
C GLU A 413 -9.07 -2.19 11.34
N ASN A 414 -8.79 -0.92 11.02
CA ASN A 414 -8.91 -0.38 9.67
C ASN A 414 -7.99 -1.05 8.64
N ARG A 415 -6.74 -1.39 9.01
CA ARG A 415 -5.82 -2.15 8.14
C ARG A 415 -6.35 -3.56 7.85
N ILE A 416 -6.91 -4.24 8.85
CA ILE A 416 -7.53 -5.57 8.68
C ILE A 416 -8.74 -5.48 7.74
N ALA A 417 -9.60 -4.47 7.91
CA ALA A 417 -10.75 -4.25 7.02
C ALA A 417 -10.32 -3.96 5.56
N ALA A 418 -9.29 -3.14 5.35
CA ALA A 418 -8.75 -2.85 4.02
C ALA A 418 -8.15 -4.09 3.35
N LEU A 419 -7.39 -4.91 4.08
CA LEU A 419 -6.84 -6.17 3.59
C LEU A 419 -7.94 -7.19 3.26
N ALA A 420 -9.00 -7.28 4.07
CA ALA A 420 -10.15 -8.14 3.79
C ALA A 420 -10.91 -7.70 2.52
N LEU A 421 -11.03 -6.39 2.27
CA LEU A 421 -11.59 -5.86 1.03
C LEU A 421 -10.71 -6.20 -0.18
N GLN A 422 -9.39 -6.01 -0.06
CA GLN A 422 -8.42 -6.36 -1.11
C GLN A 422 -8.41 -7.87 -1.41
N GLN A 423 -8.58 -8.72 -0.39
CA GLN A 423 -8.72 -10.16 -0.57
C GLN A 423 -10.01 -10.51 -1.34
N ARG A 424 -11.14 -9.84 -1.05
CA ARG A 424 -12.39 -10.04 -1.79
C ARG A 424 -12.30 -9.58 -3.25
N THR A 425 -11.69 -8.42 -3.51
CA THR A 425 -11.56 -7.92 -4.90
C THR A 425 -10.62 -8.81 -5.73
N THR A 426 -9.50 -9.26 -5.16
CA THR A 426 -8.60 -10.21 -5.84
C THR A 426 -9.22 -11.59 -6.05
N GLN A 427 -10.04 -12.09 -5.11
CA GLN A 427 -10.83 -13.31 -5.30
C GLN A 427 -11.86 -13.18 -6.43
N LEU A 428 -12.56 -12.03 -6.53
CA LEU A 428 -13.50 -11.75 -7.62
C LEU A 428 -12.80 -11.62 -8.97
N GLN A 429 -11.65 -10.95 -9.03
CA GLN A 429 -10.83 -10.83 -10.24
C GLN A 429 -10.32 -12.21 -10.71
N LEU A 430 -9.85 -13.06 -9.79
CA LEU A 430 -9.42 -14.42 -10.10
C LEU A 430 -10.60 -15.28 -10.58
N GLY A 431 -11.76 -15.18 -9.93
CA GLY A 431 -12.99 -15.85 -10.37
C GLY A 431 -13.42 -15.44 -11.78
N LEU A 432 -13.37 -14.15 -12.09
CA LEU A 432 -13.67 -13.62 -13.43
C LEU A 432 -12.66 -14.12 -14.48
N ALA A 433 -11.36 -14.16 -14.14
CA ALA A 433 -10.33 -14.70 -15.03
C ALA A 433 -10.51 -16.20 -15.30
N CYS A 434 -10.80 -16.99 -14.26
CA CYS A 434 -11.12 -18.41 -14.40
C CYS A 434 -12.39 -18.64 -15.24
N ALA A 435 -13.43 -17.82 -15.04
CA ALA A 435 -14.65 -17.88 -15.84
C ALA A 435 -14.37 -17.54 -17.32
N LEU A 436 -13.57 -16.53 -17.61
CA LEU A 436 -13.15 -16.17 -18.97
C LEU A 436 -12.36 -17.30 -19.65
N VAL A 437 -11.40 -17.92 -18.94
CA VAL A 437 -10.65 -19.08 -19.44
C VAL A 437 -11.58 -20.26 -19.73
N LEU A 438 -12.54 -20.56 -18.84
CA LEU A 438 -13.54 -21.60 -19.08
C LEU A 438 -14.40 -21.29 -20.31
N LEU A 439 -14.82 -20.03 -20.49
CA LEU A 439 -15.62 -19.58 -21.64
C LEU A 439 -14.83 -19.73 -22.96
N LEU A 440 -13.53 -19.38 -22.96
CA LEU A 440 -12.64 -19.59 -24.10
C LEU A 440 -12.40 -21.08 -24.41
N LEU A 441 -12.28 -21.94 -23.39
CA LEU A 441 -12.18 -23.39 -23.57
C LEU A 441 -13.47 -23.99 -24.14
N LEU A 442 -14.63 -23.56 -23.65
CA LEU A 442 -15.94 -23.97 -24.19
C LEU A 442 -16.14 -23.49 -25.63
N ALA A 443 -15.78 -22.24 -25.94
CA ALA A 443 -15.84 -21.70 -27.30
C ALA A 443 -14.89 -22.46 -28.25
N GLY A 444 -13.64 -22.71 -27.84
CA GLY A 444 -12.68 -23.51 -28.61
C GLY A 444 -13.13 -24.97 -28.80
N GLY A 445 -13.76 -25.57 -27.79
CA GLY A 445 -14.39 -26.89 -27.88
C GLY A 445 -15.55 -26.91 -28.87
N PHE A 446 -16.44 -25.92 -28.81
CA PHE A 446 -17.56 -25.76 -29.73
C PHE A 446 -17.10 -25.51 -31.18
N MET A 447 -16.09 -24.67 -31.38
CA MET A 447 -15.49 -24.44 -32.71
C MET A 447 -14.86 -25.73 -33.27
N ARG A 448 -14.12 -26.50 -32.45
CA ARG A 448 -13.59 -27.82 -32.87
C ARG A 448 -14.69 -28.82 -33.17
N ALA A 449 -15.77 -28.85 -32.39
CA ALA A 449 -16.93 -29.71 -32.66
C ALA A 449 -17.63 -29.34 -33.97
N ARG A 450 -17.83 -28.04 -34.23
CA ARG A 450 -18.40 -27.51 -35.48
C ARG A 450 -17.49 -27.78 -36.69
N GLN A 451 -16.19 -27.62 -36.56
CA GLN A 451 -15.23 -27.94 -37.61
C GLN A 451 -15.24 -29.44 -37.92
N ARG A 452 -15.25 -30.30 -36.89
CA ARG A 452 -15.41 -31.75 -37.06
C ARG A 452 -16.73 -32.13 -37.73
N SER A 453 -17.85 -31.50 -37.36
CA SER A 453 -19.14 -31.80 -37.99
C SER A 453 -19.22 -31.33 -39.44
N GLN A 454 -18.58 -30.20 -39.79
CA GLN A 454 -18.44 -29.72 -41.17
C GLN A 454 -17.55 -30.66 -42.02
N VAL A 455 -16.38 -31.07 -41.52
CA VAL A 455 -15.52 -32.04 -42.23
C VAL A 455 -16.24 -33.38 -42.39
N ALA A 456 -16.90 -33.88 -41.35
CA ALA A 456 -17.70 -35.10 -41.41
C ALA A 456 -18.98 -34.96 -42.27
N ALA A 457 -19.42 -33.75 -42.60
CA ALA A 457 -20.49 -33.53 -43.59
C ALA A 457 -19.92 -33.58 -45.01
N ALA A 458 -18.82 -32.87 -45.28
CA ALA A 458 -18.14 -32.89 -46.58
C ALA A 458 -17.70 -34.31 -47.00
N VAL A 459 -17.15 -35.11 -46.07
CA VAL A 459 -16.78 -36.52 -46.34
C VAL A 459 -17.99 -37.42 -46.62
N ARG A 460 -19.18 -37.08 -46.08
CA ARG A 460 -20.43 -37.77 -46.45
C ARG A 460 -20.94 -37.32 -47.82
N GLU A 461 -20.80 -36.05 -48.15
CA GLU A 461 -21.18 -35.50 -49.45
C GLU A 461 -20.33 -36.07 -50.59
N THR A 462 -19.01 -36.19 -50.42
CA THR A 462 -18.14 -36.87 -51.40
C THR A 462 -18.52 -38.34 -51.55
N ARG A 463 -18.72 -39.07 -50.45
CA ARG A 463 -19.12 -40.49 -50.51
C ARG A 463 -20.44 -40.70 -51.25
N LEU A 464 -21.43 -39.85 -51.01
CA LEU A 464 -22.71 -39.87 -51.72
C LEU A 464 -22.58 -39.48 -53.20
N ALA A 465 -21.57 -38.68 -53.57
CA ALA A 465 -21.25 -38.40 -54.97
C ALA A 465 -20.59 -39.62 -55.65
N ASP A 466 -19.63 -40.27 -54.98
CA ASP A 466 -18.97 -41.49 -55.47
C ASP A 466 -19.99 -42.64 -55.66
N GLU A 467 -20.89 -42.86 -54.70
CA GLU A 467 -21.96 -43.85 -54.79
C GLU A 467 -22.91 -43.56 -55.97
N ARG A 468 -23.30 -42.30 -56.18
CA ARG A 468 -24.14 -41.89 -57.33
C ARG A 468 -23.45 -42.12 -58.67
N GLU A 469 -22.15 -41.81 -58.76
CA GLU A 469 -21.35 -42.03 -59.95
C GLU A 469 -21.14 -43.53 -60.24
N GLN A 470 -21.03 -44.35 -59.19
CA GLN A 470 -21.02 -45.81 -59.31
C GLN A 470 -22.35 -46.36 -59.83
N PHE A 471 -23.49 -45.95 -59.26
CA PHE A 471 -24.83 -46.31 -59.77
C PHE A 471 -25.04 -45.85 -61.23
N ARG A 472 -24.52 -44.67 -61.59
CA ARG A 472 -24.57 -44.16 -62.97
C ARG A 472 -23.84 -45.08 -63.93
N ARG A 473 -22.61 -45.50 -63.61
CA ARG A 473 -21.81 -46.43 -64.43
C ARG A 473 -22.48 -47.80 -64.56
N MET A 474 -23.09 -48.31 -63.50
CA MET A 474 -23.89 -49.54 -63.54
C MET A 474 -25.09 -49.39 -64.50
N ALA A 475 -25.83 -48.28 -64.43
CA ALA A 475 -26.95 -48.00 -65.33
C ALA A 475 -26.51 -47.80 -66.80
N GLU A 476 -25.30 -47.29 -67.04
CA GLU A 476 -24.74 -47.13 -68.38
C GLU A 476 -24.21 -48.47 -68.96
N SER A 477 -23.65 -49.37 -68.13
CA SER A 477 -23.37 -50.77 -68.49
C SER A 477 -24.67 -51.51 -68.85
N LEU A 478 -25.66 -51.54 -67.95
CA LEU A 478 -26.93 -52.25 -68.19
C LEU A 478 -27.61 -51.81 -69.50
N ARG A 479 -27.49 -50.53 -69.89
CA ARG A 479 -27.96 -50.03 -71.19
C ARG A 479 -27.11 -50.50 -72.37
N ALA A 480 -25.79 -50.59 -72.21
CA ALA A 480 -24.91 -51.11 -73.25
C ALA A 480 -25.11 -52.62 -73.47
N ASP A 481 -25.29 -53.37 -72.40
CA ASP A 481 -25.48 -54.83 -72.42
C ASP A 481 -26.91 -55.19 -72.87
N SER A 482 -27.95 -54.44 -72.47
CA SER A 482 -29.29 -54.51 -73.06
C SER A 482 -29.27 -54.26 -74.58
N ARG A 483 -28.53 -53.24 -75.07
CA ARG A 483 -28.34 -53.00 -76.51
C ARG A 483 -27.59 -54.15 -77.20
N ARG A 484 -26.61 -54.78 -76.55
CA ARG A 484 -25.91 -55.97 -77.08
C ARG A 484 -26.89 -57.14 -77.24
N ILE A 485 -27.64 -57.46 -76.20
CA ILE A 485 -28.68 -58.50 -76.21
C ILE A 485 -29.68 -58.23 -77.34
N GLN A 486 -30.14 -56.99 -77.49
CA GLN A 486 -31.06 -56.59 -78.56
C GLN A 486 -30.42 -56.75 -79.96
N THR A 487 -29.16 -56.36 -80.15
CA THR A 487 -28.43 -56.58 -81.42
C THR A 487 -28.19 -58.07 -81.73
N LEU A 488 -28.10 -58.92 -80.71
CA LEU A 488 -28.01 -60.38 -80.87
C LEU A 488 -29.36 -60.99 -81.25
N LEU A 489 -30.44 -60.56 -80.60
CA LEU A 489 -31.82 -60.95 -80.92
C LEU A 489 -32.21 -60.55 -82.35
N ASP A 490 -31.88 -59.33 -82.79
CA ASP A 490 -32.14 -58.88 -84.17
C ASP A 490 -31.25 -59.56 -85.24
N ARG A 491 -30.19 -60.28 -84.82
CA ARG A 491 -29.40 -61.17 -85.68
C ARG A 491 -29.87 -62.62 -85.66
N SER A 492 -30.76 -63.00 -84.73
CA SER A 492 -31.28 -64.36 -84.66
C SER A 492 -32.27 -64.63 -85.81
N GLN A 493 -32.12 -65.78 -86.46
CA GLN A 493 -33.08 -66.24 -87.49
C GLN A 493 -34.35 -66.86 -86.87
N SER A 494 -34.38 -67.01 -85.55
CA SER A 494 -35.56 -67.41 -84.78
C SER A 494 -36.58 -66.27 -84.72
N ALA A 495 -37.80 -66.53 -85.18
CA ALA A 495 -38.93 -65.64 -84.92
C ALA A 495 -39.39 -65.87 -83.46
N LEU A 496 -39.19 -64.86 -82.63
CA LEU A 496 -39.57 -64.83 -81.21
C LEU A 496 -40.54 -63.68 -81.00
N LEU A 497 -41.59 -63.93 -80.22
CA LEU A 497 -42.54 -62.93 -79.75
C LEU A 497 -42.71 -63.13 -78.23
N ALA A 498 -42.85 -62.04 -77.48
CA ALA A 498 -43.25 -62.06 -76.08
C ALA A 498 -44.50 -61.20 -75.92
N ILE A 499 -45.53 -61.75 -75.29
CA ILE A 499 -46.78 -61.07 -74.98
C ILE A 499 -47.01 -61.02 -73.47
N ASP A 500 -47.59 -59.94 -72.97
CA ASP A 500 -48.03 -59.83 -71.58
C ASP A 500 -49.37 -60.56 -71.34
N ALA A 501 -49.81 -60.57 -70.08
CA ALA A 501 -51.11 -61.10 -69.65
C ALA A 501 -52.34 -60.42 -70.31
N SER A 502 -52.18 -59.31 -71.04
CA SER A 502 -53.23 -58.71 -71.87
C SER A 502 -53.20 -59.17 -73.34
N GLY A 503 -52.18 -59.94 -73.72
CA GLY A 503 -51.91 -60.37 -75.09
C GLY A 503 -51.16 -59.33 -75.93
N ALA A 504 -50.65 -58.24 -75.33
CA ALA A 504 -49.94 -57.17 -76.03
C ALA A 504 -48.45 -57.50 -76.20
N LEU A 505 -47.90 -57.20 -77.37
CA LEU A 505 -46.52 -57.54 -77.75
C LEU A 505 -45.49 -56.69 -76.99
N VAL A 506 -44.85 -57.28 -75.98
CA VAL A 506 -43.78 -56.66 -75.17
C VAL A 506 -42.43 -56.70 -75.88
N ALA A 507 -42.16 -57.77 -76.64
CA ALA A 507 -40.97 -57.92 -77.46
C ALA A 507 -41.22 -58.77 -78.70
N LEU A 508 -40.45 -58.55 -79.76
CA LEU A 508 -40.36 -59.46 -80.90
C LEU A 508 -39.03 -59.29 -81.66
N THR A 509 -38.56 -60.34 -82.34
CA THR A 509 -37.36 -60.27 -83.21
C THR A 509 -37.71 -59.77 -84.61
N ALA A 510 -36.69 -59.32 -85.37
CA ALA A 510 -36.86 -58.93 -86.77
C ALA A 510 -37.48 -60.04 -87.65
N ALA A 511 -37.16 -61.31 -87.38
CA ALA A 511 -37.77 -62.46 -88.06
C ALA A 511 -39.28 -62.60 -87.76
N ALA A 512 -39.70 -62.32 -86.53
CA ALA A 512 -41.13 -62.31 -86.16
C ALA A 512 -41.88 -61.10 -86.73
N ALA A 513 -41.24 -59.92 -86.79
CA ALA A 513 -41.80 -58.72 -87.41
C ALA A 513 -42.15 -58.96 -88.89
N ALA A 514 -41.28 -59.66 -89.62
CA ALA A 514 -41.51 -60.04 -91.02
C ALA A 514 -42.72 -61.00 -91.18
N LEU A 515 -42.91 -61.96 -90.26
CA LEU A 515 -44.06 -62.87 -90.30
C LEU A 515 -45.41 -62.19 -90.03
N LEU A 516 -45.41 -61.08 -89.29
CA LEU A 516 -46.58 -60.25 -89.00
C LEU A 516 -46.85 -59.14 -90.04
N ASP A 517 -46.02 -59.03 -91.08
CA ASP A 517 -46.09 -57.99 -92.13
C ASP A 517 -46.11 -56.54 -91.57
N ARG A 518 -45.37 -56.30 -90.46
CA ARG A 518 -45.32 -55.00 -89.77
C ARG A 518 -43.91 -54.65 -89.28
N PRO A 519 -43.52 -53.35 -89.32
CA PRO A 519 -42.28 -52.90 -88.67
C PRO A 519 -42.42 -53.01 -87.15
N ARG A 520 -41.37 -53.53 -86.49
CA ARG A 520 -41.32 -53.84 -85.05
C ARG A 520 -41.85 -52.72 -84.14
N GLU A 521 -41.46 -51.49 -84.42
CA GLU A 521 -41.84 -50.29 -83.64
C GLU A 521 -43.35 -50.00 -83.65
N ALA A 522 -44.08 -50.50 -84.65
CA ALA A 522 -45.54 -50.37 -84.77
C ALA A 522 -46.30 -51.66 -84.37
N ALA A 523 -45.59 -52.72 -83.98
CA ALA A 523 -46.16 -53.97 -83.48
C ALA A 523 -46.06 -54.08 -81.95
N LEU A 524 -45.02 -53.49 -81.35
CA LEU A 524 -44.88 -53.40 -79.90
C LEU A 524 -46.06 -52.64 -79.27
N GLY A 525 -46.62 -53.19 -78.19
CA GLY A 525 -47.82 -52.66 -77.54
C GLY A 525 -49.14 -52.92 -78.26
N THR A 526 -49.16 -53.68 -79.37
CA THR A 526 -50.39 -54.14 -80.02
C THR A 526 -50.72 -55.59 -79.66
N VAL A 527 -52.02 -55.95 -79.69
CA VAL A 527 -52.50 -57.26 -79.25
C VAL A 527 -52.26 -58.31 -80.34
N LEU A 528 -51.57 -59.41 -80.02
CA LEU A 528 -51.20 -60.44 -81.01
C LEU A 528 -52.42 -61.08 -81.70
N ALA A 529 -53.56 -61.16 -80.99
CA ALA A 529 -54.80 -61.70 -81.54
C ALA A 529 -55.32 -60.94 -82.79
N ASP A 530 -55.02 -59.65 -82.93
CA ASP A 530 -55.49 -58.86 -84.08
C ASP A 530 -54.87 -59.32 -85.42
N PHE A 531 -53.68 -59.93 -85.38
CA PHE A 531 -52.93 -60.42 -86.54
C PHE A 531 -53.26 -61.87 -86.92
N LEU A 532 -54.17 -62.52 -86.19
CA LEU A 532 -54.55 -63.92 -86.36
C LEU A 532 -55.96 -64.07 -86.92
N ASP A 533 -56.24 -65.19 -87.59
CA ASP A 533 -57.60 -65.58 -88.00
C ASP A 533 -58.42 -66.09 -86.79
N THR A 534 -59.75 -66.20 -86.94
CA THR A 534 -60.65 -66.63 -85.85
C THR A 534 -60.27 -67.98 -85.23
N GLY A 535 -59.82 -68.96 -86.03
CA GLY A 535 -59.38 -70.25 -85.53
C GLY A 535 -58.06 -70.17 -84.76
N SER A 536 -57.07 -69.42 -85.28
CA SER A 536 -55.81 -69.20 -84.57
C SER A 536 -55.98 -68.37 -83.29
N ARG A 537 -56.98 -67.47 -83.22
CA ARG A 537 -57.31 -66.72 -81.98
C ARG A 537 -57.82 -67.65 -80.88
N GLU A 538 -58.78 -68.53 -81.18
CA GLU A 538 -59.27 -69.51 -80.22
C GLU A 538 -58.15 -70.48 -79.79
N ALA A 539 -57.31 -70.92 -80.73
CA ALA A 539 -56.15 -71.77 -80.41
C ALA A 539 -55.12 -71.06 -79.51
N LEU A 540 -54.83 -69.77 -79.75
CA LEU A 540 -53.94 -68.97 -78.88
C LEU A 540 -54.54 -68.77 -77.49
N GLN A 541 -55.84 -68.45 -77.40
CA GLN A 541 -56.52 -68.25 -76.12
C GLN A 541 -56.61 -69.55 -75.31
N GLN A 542 -56.87 -70.70 -75.96
CA GLN A 542 -56.80 -72.01 -75.34
C GLN A 542 -55.38 -72.39 -74.91
N ALA A 543 -54.36 -72.05 -75.71
CA ALA A 543 -52.96 -72.29 -75.34
C ALA A 543 -52.56 -71.48 -74.10
N LEU A 544 -52.88 -70.18 -74.06
CA LEU A 544 -52.61 -69.31 -72.90
C LEU A 544 -53.37 -69.75 -71.64
N ALA A 545 -54.59 -70.26 -71.79
CA ALA A 545 -55.37 -70.83 -70.67
C ALA A 545 -54.93 -72.25 -70.26
N ALA A 546 -54.03 -72.89 -71.01
CA ALA A 546 -53.46 -74.21 -70.72
C ALA A 546 -51.98 -74.16 -70.28
N LEU A 547 -51.40 -72.95 -70.16
CA LEU A 547 -50.10 -72.72 -69.52
C LEU A 547 -50.29 -72.72 -68.00
N ASP A 548 -50.08 -73.88 -67.38
CA ASP A 548 -50.00 -74.02 -65.93
C ASP A 548 -48.54 -73.91 -65.45
N ASP A 549 -48.33 -73.74 -64.15
CA ASP A 549 -47.07 -73.30 -63.49
C ASP A 549 -45.91 -74.36 -63.51
N GLN A 550 -45.98 -75.33 -64.43
CA GLN A 550 -45.02 -76.44 -64.60
C GLN A 550 -44.63 -76.63 -66.08
N ASP A 551 -43.59 -75.92 -66.53
CA ASP A 551 -42.80 -76.14 -67.78
C ASP A 551 -43.61 -76.54 -69.05
N SER A 552 -44.84 -76.05 -69.16
CA SER A 552 -45.79 -76.52 -70.16
C SER A 552 -45.54 -75.84 -71.51
N GLN A 553 -44.78 -76.48 -72.39
CA GLN A 553 -44.65 -76.02 -73.78
C GLN A 553 -45.87 -76.41 -74.60
N VAL A 554 -46.78 -75.46 -74.82
CA VAL A 554 -47.94 -75.66 -75.71
C VAL A 554 -47.50 -75.40 -77.15
N GLU A 555 -47.50 -76.44 -78.00
CA GLU A 555 -47.19 -76.32 -79.42
C GLU A 555 -48.48 -76.10 -80.22
N LEU A 556 -48.63 -74.90 -80.80
CA LEU A 556 -49.82 -74.48 -81.54
C LEU A 556 -49.50 -74.12 -82.99
N ARG A 557 -50.44 -74.37 -83.89
CA ARG A 557 -50.37 -73.96 -85.30
C ARG A 557 -51.07 -72.63 -85.45
N LEU A 558 -50.33 -71.61 -85.88
CA LEU A 558 -50.82 -70.26 -86.12
C LEU A 558 -50.83 -69.99 -87.63
N GLN A 559 -51.99 -69.56 -88.14
CA GLN A 559 -52.09 -69.03 -89.48
C GLN A 559 -51.70 -67.54 -89.46
N LEU A 560 -50.42 -67.27 -89.70
CA LEU A 560 -49.87 -65.91 -89.80
C LEU A 560 -50.07 -65.35 -91.22
N PRO A 561 -50.01 -64.02 -91.43
CA PRO A 561 -50.14 -63.40 -92.76
C PRO A 561 -49.22 -63.99 -93.84
N GLN A 562 -48.01 -64.42 -93.45
CA GLN A 562 -47.00 -65.02 -94.33
C GLN A 562 -47.11 -66.57 -94.44
N GLY A 563 -48.01 -67.24 -93.70
CA GLY A 563 -48.25 -68.68 -93.79
C GLY A 563 -48.52 -69.40 -92.45
N SER A 564 -48.72 -70.73 -92.54
CA SER A 564 -48.89 -71.61 -91.38
C SER A 564 -47.54 -71.82 -90.66
N ALA A 565 -47.42 -71.33 -89.43
CA ALA A 565 -46.26 -71.53 -88.57
C ALA A 565 -46.59 -72.45 -87.38
N VAL A 566 -45.57 -73.16 -86.88
CA VAL A 566 -45.62 -73.85 -85.58
C VAL A 566 -44.95 -72.95 -84.55
N ALA A 567 -45.70 -72.50 -83.55
CA ALA A 567 -45.20 -71.76 -82.41
C ALA A 567 -45.23 -72.65 -81.17
N ARG A 568 -44.17 -72.62 -80.36
CA ARG A 568 -44.20 -73.12 -78.99
C ARG A 568 -44.38 -71.95 -78.05
N CYS A 569 -45.46 -71.98 -77.28
CA CYS A 569 -45.70 -71.00 -76.23
C CYS A 569 -45.23 -71.57 -74.89
N SER A 570 -44.54 -70.74 -74.10
CA SER A 570 -44.07 -71.04 -72.74
C SER A 570 -43.98 -69.75 -71.95
N LEU A 571 -44.23 -69.78 -70.65
CA LEU A 571 -43.98 -68.62 -69.77
C LEU A 571 -42.48 -68.26 -69.73
N LEU A 572 -42.16 -66.99 -69.47
CA LEU A 572 -40.78 -66.53 -69.31
C LEU A 572 -40.25 -67.01 -67.95
N PRO A 573 -39.11 -67.73 -67.87
CA PRO A 573 -38.59 -68.22 -66.59
C PRO A 573 -38.30 -67.07 -65.60
N GLY A 574 -39.11 -66.98 -64.54
CA GLY A 574 -39.00 -65.96 -63.49
C GLY A 574 -39.99 -64.79 -63.61
N ASP A 575 -40.86 -64.74 -64.62
CA ASP A 575 -41.92 -63.73 -64.73
C ASP A 575 -43.22 -64.37 -65.29
N THR A 576 -44.21 -64.54 -64.41
CA THR A 576 -45.48 -65.24 -64.72
C THR A 576 -46.36 -64.48 -65.70
N ASP A 577 -46.16 -63.17 -65.84
CA ASP A 577 -47.06 -62.28 -66.55
C ASP A 577 -46.65 -62.10 -68.03
N ILE A 578 -45.60 -62.78 -68.48
CA ILE A 578 -45.06 -62.74 -69.85
C ILE A 578 -44.99 -64.15 -70.46
N ALA A 579 -45.76 -64.38 -71.52
CA ALA A 579 -45.69 -65.59 -72.34
C ALA A 579 -44.81 -65.36 -73.59
N VAL A 580 -43.84 -66.25 -73.80
CA VAL A 580 -42.94 -66.24 -74.97
C VAL A 580 -43.41 -67.27 -75.99
N LEU A 581 -43.64 -66.82 -77.21
CA LEU A 581 -43.87 -67.67 -78.38
C LEU A 581 -42.55 -67.77 -79.16
N HIS A 582 -41.92 -68.95 -79.11
CA HIS A 582 -40.82 -69.30 -79.99
C HIS A 582 -41.37 -70.00 -81.25
N ILE A 583 -41.24 -69.35 -82.40
CA ILE A 583 -41.43 -69.97 -83.71
C ILE A 583 -40.09 -70.62 -84.06
N VAL A 584 -40.03 -71.96 -84.02
CA VAL A 584 -38.76 -72.69 -83.83
C VAL A 584 -38.01 -72.98 -85.13
N ALA A 585 -36.73 -72.57 -85.16
CA ALA A 585 -35.70 -73.02 -86.10
C ALA A 585 -34.30 -73.34 -85.44
N THR A 586 -34.25 -73.68 -84.13
CA THR A 586 -33.22 -74.52 -83.38
C THR A 586 -31.75 -74.02 -82.92
N GLY A 587 -31.37 -73.60 -81.62
CA GLY A 587 -29.95 -73.29 -80.98
C GLY A 587 -29.69 -72.65 -79.47
N ALA A 588 -28.45 -72.56 -78.80
CA ALA A 588 -28.01 -72.00 -77.38
C ALA A 588 -26.40 -71.83 -77.04
N ALA A 589 -25.59 -71.49 -75.92
CA ALA A 589 -25.43 -70.98 -74.43
C ALA A 589 -23.87 -70.79 -73.90
N ASP A 590 -23.25 -70.63 -72.62
CA ASP A 590 -23.04 -69.63 -71.41
C ASP A 590 -21.75 -69.96 -70.41
N ALA A 591 -21.13 -69.45 -69.24
CA ALA A 591 -20.98 -68.31 -68.15
C ALA A 591 -19.76 -68.33 -66.99
N ASP A 592 -19.53 -67.31 -66.03
CA ASP A 592 -18.84 -67.04 -64.59
C ASP A 592 -17.28 -67.19 -64.05
N ALA A 593 -16.61 -66.84 -62.83
CA ALA A 593 -16.52 -65.97 -61.50
C ALA A 593 -15.18 -66.18 -60.53
N ALA A 594 -14.67 -65.71 -59.28
CA ALA A 594 -14.53 -64.52 -58.24
C ALA A 594 -13.52 -64.61 -56.89
N ASP A 595 -13.10 -63.51 -56.10
CA ASP A 595 -12.48 -63.03 -54.68
C ASP A 595 -11.43 -63.71 -53.60
N GLY A 596 -10.79 -63.25 -52.40
CA GLY A 596 -10.46 -62.01 -51.45
C GLY A 596 -9.76 -62.12 -49.92
N ASP A 597 -9.14 -61.05 -49.21
CA ASP A 597 -8.83 -60.60 -47.68
C ASP A 597 -7.54 -60.79 -46.63
N SER A 598 -7.27 -60.01 -45.45
CA SER A 598 -6.11 -60.04 -44.36
C SER A 598 -5.97 -59.11 -42.96
N ALA A 599 -5.10 -59.34 -41.84
CA ALA A 599 -4.29 -58.38 -40.83
C ALA A 599 -4.07 -58.40 -39.14
N THR A 600 -2.85 -58.05 -38.52
CA THR A 600 -2.28 -57.24 -37.23
C THR A 600 -2.19 -57.39 -35.56
N VAL A 601 -0.98 -57.19 -34.84
CA VAL A 601 -0.40 -56.34 -33.59
C VAL A 601 -0.45 -56.48 -31.92
N ALA A 602 0.63 -56.15 -31.04
CA ALA A 602 0.79 -55.54 -29.55
C ALA A 602 1.85 -56.10 -28.39
N VAL A 603 2.13 -55.73 -27.03
CA VAL A 603 2.68 -54.60 -26.04
C VAL A 603 2.87 -55.03 -24.43
N ASP A 604 3.46 -54.57 -23.20
CA ASP A 604 4.37 -53.56 -22.36
C ASP A 604 4.76 -53.86 -20.75
N THR A 605 5.61 -53.11 -19.90
CA THR A 605 5.68 -52.78 -18.33
C THR A 605 6.99 -52.75 -17.29
N VAL A 606 6.97 -52.33 -15.94
CA VAL A 606 8.11 -51.92 -14.89
C VAL A 606 7.91 -52.18 -13.26
N VAL A 607 8.51 -51.80 -12.01
CA VAL A 607 9.32 -50.73 -11.14
C VAL A 607 9.82 -51.12 -9.60
N GLY A 608 10.75 -50.43 -8.77
CA GLY A 608 10.94 -50.46 -7.20
C GLY A 608 12.22 -49.83 -6.34
N GLU A 609 12.25 -49.52 -4.95
CA GLU A 609 13.44 -49.07 -4.00
C GLU A 609 13.27 -48.88 -2.36
N PRO A 610 14.30 -48.56 -1.46
CA PRO A 610 14.34 -48.74 0.07
C PRO A 610 14.58 -47.54 1.14
N ALA A 611 15.47 -47.65 2.20
CA ALA A 611 15.10 -47.36 3.64
C ALA A 611 15.89 -46.47 4.72
N ASP A 612 17.05 -45.81 4.54
CA ASP A 612 17.83 -45.14 5.67
C ASP A 612 17.14 -43.98 6.47
N THR A 613 15.96 -43.53 6.06
CA THR A 613 15.49 -42.15 6.34
C THR A 613 15.30 -41.77 7.83
N ASP A 614 14.96 -42.70 8.73
CA ASP A 614 14.26 -42.39 10.00
C ASP A 614 15.10 -42.19 11.29
N ALA A 615 16.42 -42.46 11.30
CA ALA A 615 17.25 -42.23 12.49
C ALA A 615 17.45 -40.72 12.77
N PHE A 616 18.01 -40.01 11.80
CA PHE A 616 18.23 -38.55 11.80
C PHE A 616 16.98 -37.71 12.14
N ARG A 617 15.79 -38.23 11.84
CA ARG A 617 14.52 -37.54 12.12
C ARG A 617 14.20 -37.46 13.62
N ARG A 618 14.80 -38.31 14.46
CA ARG A 618 14.63 -38.31 15.93
C ARG A 618 15.54 -37.27 16.59
N GLU A 619 16.83 -37.30 16.25
CA GLU A 619 17.87 -36.38 16.75
C GLU A 619 17.45 -34.90 16.61
N LEU A 620 16.84 -34.54 15.47
CA LEU A 620 16.34 -33.19 15.21
C LEU A 620 15.16 -32.78 16.11
N VAL A 621 14.33 -33.73 16.55
CA VAL A 621 13.20 -33.46 17.46
C VAL A 621 13.72 -33.33 18.89
N GLU A 622 14.63 -34.21 19.31
CA GLU A 622 15.26 -34.21 20.63
C GLU A 622 16.02 -32.89 20.91
N LEU A 623 16.85 -32.44 19.95
CA LEU A 623 17.53 -31.15 20.04
C LEU A 623 16.55 -29.97 20.12
N MET A 624 15.46 -30.02 19.35
CA MET A 624 14.47 -28.95 19.30
C MET A 624 13.68 -28.82 20.61
N VAL A 625 13.21 -29.95 21.15
CA VAL A 625 12.49 -30.00 22.43
C VAL A 625 13.40 -29.48 23.54
N TYR A 626 14.64 -29.99 23.64
CA TYR A 626 15.57 -29.59 24.68
C TYR A 626 15.94 -28.09 24.62
N ALA A 627 16.08 -27.51 23.42
CA ALA A 627 16.32 -26.07 23.26
C ALA A 627 15.13 -25.21 23.72
N VAL A 628 13.90 -25.63 23.42
CA VAL A 628 12.68 -24.91 23.86
C VAL A 628 12.47 -25.03 25.37
N GLU A 629 12.63 -26.21 25.94
CA GLU A 629 12.49 -26.43 27.39
C GLU A 629 13.56 -25.69 28.20
N THR A 630 14.78 -25.57 27.65
CA THR A 630 15.86 -24.80 28.26
C THR A 630 15.56 -23.30 28.22
N TRP A 631 15.04 -22.78 27.09
CA TRP A 631 14.57 -21.39 27.00
C TRP A 631 13.46 -21.08 28.00
N GLU A 632 12.40 -21.89 28.05
CA GLU A 632 11.22 -21.59 28.87
C GLU A 632 11.57 -21.64 30.37
N ARG A 633 12.46 -22.57 30.79
CA ARG A 633 12.96 -22.64 32.17
C ARG A 633 13.91 -21.49 32.54
N SER A 634 14.90 -21.17 31.70
CA SER A 634 15.94 -20.19 32.05
C SER A 634 15.51 -18.73 31.90
N SER A 635 14.49 -18.45 31.07
CA SER A 635 14.05 -17.07 30.76
C SER A 635 12.72 -16.68 31.41
N GLY A 636 11.90 -17.65 31.84
CA GLY A 636 10.52 -17.44 32.27
C GLY A 636 9.57 -16.97 31.15
N ARG A 637 10.01 -17.03 29.89
CA ARG A 637 9.26 -16.59 28.70
C ARG A 637 8.80 -17.78 27.87
N THR A 638 7.85 -17.58 26.98
CA THR A 638 7.29 -18.65 26.16
C THR A 638 8.16 -18.97 24.95
N ARG A 639 7.91 -20.13 24.32
CA ARG A 639 8.40 -20.46 22.96
C ARG A 639 7.96 -19.49 21.85
N ILE A 640 6.97 -18.62 22.10
CA ILE A 640 6.60 -17.54 21.16
C ILE A 640 7.63 -16.41 21.26
N ASP A 641 8.00 -15.99 22.48
CA ASP A 641 9.09 -15.04 22.71
C ASP A 641 10.42 -15.52 22.10
N LEU A 642 10.70 -16.84 22.17
CA LEU A 642 11.86 -17.45 21.52
C LEU A 642 11.83 -17.26 19.99
N ALA A 643 10.67 -17.43 19.35
CA ALA A 643 10.52 -17.23 17.92
C ALA A 643 10.72 -15.75 17.52
N GLU A 644 10.13 -14.83 18.28
CA GLU A 644 10.25 -13.38 18.02
C GLU A 644 11.68 -12.86 18.24
N LYS A 645 12.32 -13.24 19.35
CA LYS A 645 13.71 -12.83 19.65
C LYS A 645 14.73 -13.45 18.71
N SER A 646 14.67 -14.77 18.48
CA SER A 646 15.65 -15.46 17.61
C SER A 646 15.48 -15.11 16.13
N ARG A 647 14.27 -14.70 15.72
CA ARG A 647 13.84 -14.49 14.33
C ARG A 647 14.10 -15.69 13.41
N VAL A 648 14.28 -16.88 13.99
CA VAL A 648 14.46 -18.15 13.24
C VAL A 648 13.12 -18.70 12.78
N TRP A 649 12.06 -18.51 13.58
CA TRP A 649 10.72 -19.04 13.32
C TRP A 649 9.71 -17.91 13.18
N ARG A 650 8.78 -18.04 12.24
CA ARG A 650 7.70 -17.07 12.03
C ARG A 650 6.55 -17.32 12.99
N VAL A 651 6.16 -16.29 13.74
CA VAL A 651 4.91 -16.28 14.51
C VAL A 651 3.73 -16.03 13.58
N THR A 652 2.61 -16.74 13.80
CA THR A 652 1.33 -16.56 13.11
C THR A 652 0.24 -16.22 14.12
N ILE A 653 -0.84 -15.56 13.67
CA ILE A 653 -2.05 -15.37 14.47
C ILE A 653 -3.09 -16.34 13.95
N ASP A 654 -3.60 -17.19 14.83
CA ASP A 654 -4.61 -18.21 14.54
C ASP A 654 -5.73 -18.07 15.58
N GLU A 655 -6.97 -17.83 15.16
CA GLU A 655 -8.14 -17.67 16.05
C GLU A 655 -7.92 -16.65 17.18
N GLY A 656 -7.22 -15.55 16.88
CA GLY A 656 -6.89 -14.49 17.83
C GLY A 656 -5.76 -14.82 18.81
N ARG A 657 -5.06 -15.95 18.65
CA ARG A 657 -3.93 -16.36 19.50
C ARG A 657 -2.64 -16.44 18.69
N LEU A 658 -1.53 -16.01 19.29
CA LEU A 658 -0.19 -16.16 18.70
C LEU A 658 0.21 -17.65 18.69
N ARG A 659 0.83 -18.08 17.59
CA ARG A 659 1.23 -19.47 17.31
C ARG A 659 2.58 -19.51 16.61
N VAL A 660 3.27 -20.63 16.72
CA VAL A 660 4.54 -20.89 16.03
C VAL A 660 4.44 -22.19 15.22
N ARG A 661 3.42 -22.28 14.35
CA ARG A 661 3.05 -23.49 13.58
C ARG A 661 4.23 -24.20 12.89
N ALA A 662 5.25 -23.47 12.45
CA ALA A 662 6.46 -24.04 11.87
C ALA A 662 7.33 -24.75 12.92
N MET A 663 7.55 -24.12 14.08
CA MET A 663 8.32 -24.64 15.22
C MET A 663 7.61 -25.84 15.87
N GLU A 664 6.28 -25.77 16.08
CA GLU A 664 5.47 -26.83 16.70
C GLU A 664 5.60 -28.20 16.00
N ARG A 665 5.95 -28.21 14.70
CA ARG A 665 6.15 -29.44 13.90
C ARG A 665 7.48 -30.15 14.17
N TYR A 666 8.45 -29.49 14.78
CA TYR A 666 9.73 -30.07 15.18
C TYR A 666 9.72 -30.56 16.64
N LEU A 667 8.61 -30.39 17.36
CA LEU A 667 8.40 -30.94 18.71
C LEU A 667 7.77 -32.35 18.70
N SER A 668 7.63 -32.98 17.53
CA SER A 668 7.07 -34.33 17.40
C SER A 668 7.46 -35.00 16.10
N LEU A 669 8.02 -36.22 16.18
CA LEU A 669 8.45 -37.03 15.04
C LEU A 669 7.33 -37.24 14.00
N ALA A 670 6.09 -37.40 14.46
CA ALA A 670 4.92 -37.59 13.59
C ALA A 670 4.51 -36.34 12.80
N LYS A 671 4.91 -35.14 13.22
CA LYS A 671 4.59 -33.85 12.56
C LYS A 671 5.75 -33.29 11.74
N LEU A 672 6.95 -33.87 11.92
CA LEU A 672 8.18 -33.49 11.26
C LEU A 672 8.10 -33.66 9.73
N PRO A 673 8.41 -32.62 8.92
CA PRO A 673 8.42 -32.73 7.47
C PRO A 673 9.31 -33.86 6.93
N ARG A 674 8.96 -34.43 5.76
CA ARG A 674 9.80 -35.44 5.06
C ARG A 674 11.20 -34.89 4.75
N GLN A 675 11.32 -33.60 4.47
CA GLN A 675 12.58 -32.87 4.36
C GLN A 675 12.67 -31.84 5.51
N PRO A 676 13.32 -32.16 6.64
CA PRO A 676 13.36 -31.29 7.81
C PRO A 676 14.45 -30.20 7.70
N ARG A 677 14.12 -28.98 8.15
CA ARG A 677 15.00 -27.80 8.11
C ARG A 677 15.99 -27.77 9.27
N TRP A 678 16.91 -28.73 9.29
CA TRP A 678 17.92 -28.91 10.35
C TRP A 678 18.71 -27.62 10.71
N ARG A 679 18.95 -26.72 9.74
CA ARG A 679 19.63 -25.43 9.96
C ARG A 679 18.84 -24.49 10.88
N GLU A 680 17.52 -24.52 10.85
CA GLU A 680 16.67 -23.70 11.73
C GLU A 680 16.71 -24.26 13.17
N VAL A 681 16.72 -25.59 13.33
CA VAL A 681 16.87 -26.25 14.64
C VAL A 681 18.22 -25.91 15.27
N LEU A 682 19.35 -26.08 14.56
CA LEU A 682 20.68 -25.73 15.09
C LEU A 682 20.80 -24.24 15.45
N ARG A 683 20.27 -23.33 14.61
CA ARG A 683 20.25 -21.89 14.92
C ARG A 683 19.43 -21.58 16.18
N THR A 684 18.40 -22.34 16.47
CA THR A 684 17.58 -22.19 17.70
C THR A 684 18.39 -22.61 18.93
N ALA A 685 19.06 -23.77 18.88
CA ALA A 685 19.92 -24.24 19.95
C ALA A 685 21.08 -23.26 20.26
N TYR A 686 21.78 -22.77 19.21
CA TYR A 686 22.85 -21.78 19.40
C TYR A 686 22.36 -20.43 19.90
N PHE A 687 21.15 -19.98 19.52
CA PHE A 687 20.55 -18.77 20.07
C PHE A 687 20.26 -18.89 21.57
N VAL A 688 19.73 -20.02 22.02
CA VAL A 688 19.50 -20.31 23.46
C VAL A 688 20.83 -20.35 24.22
N LEU A 689 21.87 -20.97 23.65
CA LEU A 689 23.23 -20.99 24.23
C LEU A 689 23.88 -19.59 24.37
N SER A 690 23.51 -18.61 23.53
CA SER A 690 24.06 -17.25 23.58
C SER A 690 23.23 -16.26 24.43
N GLU A 691 21.91 -16.39 24.44
CA GLU A 691 20.99 -15.42 25.07
C GLU A 691 20.69 -15.77 26.55
N CYS A 692 20.84 -17.04 26.95
CA CYS A 692 20.40 -17.52 28.26
C CYS A 692 21.56 -17.69 29.26
N ARG A 693 21.33 -17.29 30.52
CA ARG A 693 22.24 -17.56 31.65
C ARG A 693 22.06 -19.00 32.17
N LEU A 694 22.47 -19.96 31.35
CA LEU A 694 22.44 -21.40 31.70
C LEU A 694 23.50 -21.76 32.74
N ASP A 695 23.25 -22.82 33.52
CA ASP A 695 24.30 -23.46 34.31
C ASP A 695 25.32 -24.21 33.42
N ALA A 696 26.27 -24.93 34.03
CA ALA A 696 27.26 -25.70 33.26
C ALA A 696 26.67 -26.95 32.59
N ALA A 697 25.83 -27.71 33.31
CA ALA A 697 25.27 -28.97 32.85
C ALA A 697 24.26 -28.77 31.71
N GLU A 698 23.37 -27.78 31.81
CA GLU A 698 22.42 -27.44 30.75
C GLU A 698 23.13 -26.95 29.48
N ARG A 699 24.17 -26.14 29.63
CA ARG A 699 24.96 -25.62 28.51
C ARG A 699 25.63 -26.75 27.74
N ASP A 700 26.24 -27.70 28.44
CA ASP A 700 26.98 -28.78 27.80
C ASP A 700 26.05 -29.88 27.26
N ALA A 701 24.94 -30.19 27.94
CA ALA A 701 23.89 -31.09 27.43
C ALA A 701 23.21 -30.56 26.15
N LEU A 702 23.05 -29.23 26.00
CA LEU A 702 22.53 -28.60 24.79
C LEU A 702 23.57 -28.57 23.65
N ARG A 703 24.86 -28.45 23.97
CA ARG A 703 25.97 -28.56 22.99
C ARG A 703 26.09 -29.98 22.44
N GLU A 704 26.12 -30.99 23.30
CA GLU A 704 26.21 -32.41 22.92
C GLU A 704 25.13 -32.79 21.89
N ARG A 705 23.88 -32.38 22.12
CA ARG A 705 22.75 -32.62 21.21
C ARG A 705 22.90 -31.89 19.87
N ALA A 706 23.50 -30.71 19.85
CA ALA A 706 23.81 -29.98 18.62
C ALA A 706 24.94 -30.66 17.82
N GLU A 707 25.94 -31.22 18.50
CA GLU A 707 27.06 -31.95 17.90
C GLU A 707 26.66 -33.34 17.38
N ALA A 708 25.72 -34.03 18.05
CA ALA A 708 25.12 -35.26 17.55
C ALA A 708 24.44 -35.05 16.17
N VAL A 709 23.57 -34.03 16.06
CA VAL A 709 22.92 -33.65 14.80
C VAL A 709 23.94 -33.29 13.72
N GLN A 710 25.02 -32.56 14.06
CA GLN A 710 26.11 -32.28 13.11
C GLN A 710 26.87 -33.53 12.68
N THR A 711 27.04 -34.50 13.56
CA THR A 711 27.73 -35.77 13.27
C THR A 711 26.92 -36.61 12.29
N SER A 712 25.61 -36.74 12.49
CA SER A 712 24.72 -37.46 11.56
C SER A 712 24.58 -36.74 10.21
N LEU A 713 24.65 -35.40 10.17
CA LEU A 713 24.80 -34.63 8.93
C LEU A 713 26.12 -34.90 8.20
N ARG A 714 27.24 -35.07 8.91
CA ARG A 714 28.53 -35.44 8.30
C ARG A 714 28.49 -36.86 7.72
N ARG A 715 27.89 -37.83 8.42
CA ARG A 715 27.70 -39.20 7.88
C ARG A 715 26.89 -39.18 6.57
N ARG A 716 25.80 -38.41 6.53
CA ARG A 716 24.95 -38.20 5.33
C ARG A 716 25.51 -37.24 4.28
N ALA A 717 26.78 -36.84 4.42
CA ALA A 717 27.54 -36.13 3.38
C ALA A 717 28.77 -36.95 2.92
N LEU A 718 28.89 -38.20 3.39
CA LEU A 718 29.91 -39.19 3.04
C LEU A 718 29.27 -40.47 2.44
N VAL A 719 27.96 -40.41 2.17
CA VAL A 719 27.11 -41.36 1.45
C VAL A 719 26.38 -40.57 0.38
#